data_AF-A0A412JT72-F1
#
_entry.id   AF-A0A412JT72-F1
#
_cell.length_a   1.000
_cell.length_b   1.000
_cell.length_c   1.000
_cell.angle_alpha   90.00
_cell.angle_beta   90.00
_cell.angle_gamma   90.00
#
_symmetry.space_group_name_H-M   'P 1'
#
loop_
_entity.id
_entity.type
_entity.pdbx_description
1 polymer ?
#
loop_
_entity_poly.entity_id
_entity_poly.type
_entity_poly.pdbx_seq_one_letter_code
_entity_poly.pdbx_strand_id
1 'polypeptide(L)'
;MQRNLILTILGLCLAATAFPQEKETQFAFNNYHRYYNEARQRGDAEKEKSIKAFRASFAQHPYRYHSLDTRLSAQECLAQLTADGIFSGLREQEEQFRKENAFQKPYSNPQAEIGLFVADAFNRIWKVADAYRKGELTEEQALSGKVLKAILHYGDIEAGRPNDGPRFHASCFAIPTAAVNTYFCYLKQMDDAEGGKGGTLLQEACDMLKTIALQAWTQPLRHDETDENVVSISRFRNHVWWVGGNALAYRSLLPVAAMYRSIPMIDLLAEVCQRGISMTSQTTYSDAFWTEGFTADGAGWGHGKQCLIWGYPIDGTSNALKMLNMLKGSPWAKNLGRDNVQALLNFLRGGAWYYYKGYRLPCLDRGSYVYNPTELSIPYAGMLDNLIGNWMDSFTPEEQRELLQLQQEVKKNRITMETYAPGVYSGTRWFFNNDDLIKKTPDYHITINMASVRCDGLESAASFADAYNFYPTDGMTLFQRSGDEYFRIMGGWDVTASPGVTAREGMDKLVPVENWRGYCSRSNFAAGATDGGSNAVAGYIFEKMNASAKEGVNDKGNSEGLNEVLYGFKAYKSYFILGDYMVALGAGVTNKRPELDGEIRTTIDQTAWTDEVFSMKRGKMELVASGTHSLLSADGTPLWLVQKGKFAYRILPEYTREAFVTCETRPTDWVKRNKVNEKKQGLPSEARILRLWANHGQRPVDDTYGYVVYAGRQIPSDELPFRVLQNDTLVQAVCSMDGKVVEAVLYPGNKGLQAEGLSLSASAPCAVLIREEAGEIVVSVTDACMNAALKGIRIVLNGREIKVPMPQGMLCGKPAVIRVDRMTNQ
;
A
#
# COMPACT_ATOMS: atom_id res chain seq x y z
N MET A 1 -45.11 13.62 -68.18
CA MET A 1 -44.23 12.44 -68.27
C MET A 1 -43.17 12.55 -67.19
N GLN A 2 -43.53 12.07 -66.00
CA GLN A 2 -42.73 11.95 -64.79
C GLN A 2 -42.98 10.53 -64.32
N ARG A 3 -41.99 9.64 -64.50
CA ARG A 3 -41.88 8.30 -63.89
C ARG A 3 -40.61 7.68 -64.48
N ASN A 4 -39.80 7.07 -63.59
CA ASN A 4 -38.56 6.31 -63.84
C ASN A 4 -37.24 6.96 -63.41
N LEU A 5 -37.23 7.67 -62.27
CA LEU A 5 -35.98 7.88 -61.50
C LEU A 5 -36.22 7.88 -59.97
N ILE A 6 -37.12 7.01 -59.51
CA ILE A 6 -37.36 6.72 -58.09
C ILE A 6 -37.61 5.22 -58.02
N LEU A 7 -36.56 4.38 -58.02
CA LEU A 7 -36.62 2.96 -57.63
C LEU A 7 -35.25 2.24 -57.56
N THR A 8 -34.17 2.96 -57.28
CA THR A 8 -32.88 2.33 -56.86
C THR A 8 -32.33 2.99 -55.59
N ILE A 9 -33.24 3.40 -54.69
CA ILE A 9 -32.94 3.92 -53.34
C ILE A 9 -33.68 3.12 -52.23
N LEU A 10 -34.47 2.09 -52.56
CA LEU A 10 -35.07 1.21 -51.54
C LEU A 10 -34.92 -0.25 -51.97
N GLY A 11 -33.97 -0.95 -51.36
CA GLY A 11 -33.82 -2.38 -51.58
C GLY A 11 -32.50 -2.97 -51.09
N LEU A 12 -32.13 -2.71 -49.83
CA LEU A 12 -31.31 -3.59 -48.97
C LEU A 12 -31.20 -2.99 -47.55
N CYS A 13 -32.35 -2.68 -46.96
CA CYS A 13 -32.50 -2.69 -45.49
C CYS A 13 -33.09 -4.05 -45.11
N LEU A 14 -32.25 -5.08 -45.13
CA LEU A 14 -32.54 -6.38 -44.54
C LEU A 14 -31.26 -6.88 -43.85
N ALA A 15 -31.33 -6.89 -42.51
CA ALA A 15 -30.38 -7.50 -41.58
C ALA A 15 -28.93 -6.98 -41.59
N ALA A 16 -28.72 -5.75 -41.13
CA ALA A 16 -27.47 -5.40 -40.46
C ALA A 16 -27.47 -6.05 -39.06
N THR A 17 -27.20 -7.36 -39.00
CA THR A 17 -26.60 -7.95 -37.80
C THR A 17 -25.12 -7.59 -37.86
N ALA A 18 -24.79 -6.34 -37.53
CA ALA A 18 -23.40 -5.96 -37.27
C ALA A 18 -22.89 -6.87 -36.15
N PHE A 19 -21.90 -7.72 -36.46
CA PHE A 19 -21.33 -8.60 -35.45
C PHE A 19 -20.65 -7.72 -34.38
N PRO A 20 -20.87 -7.95 -33.07
CA PRO A 20 -20.33 -7.11 -32.00
C PRO A 20 -18.81 -6.88 -32.07
N GLN A 21 -18.06 -7.81 -32.67
CA GLN A 21 -16.61 -7.71 -32.84
C GLN A 21 -16.18 -6.61 -33.84
N GLU A 22 -17.01 -6.31 -34.85
CA GLU A 22 -16.68 -5.33 -35.89
C GLU A 22 -16.54 -3.92 -35.31
N LYS A 23 -17.39 -3.56 -34.34
CA LYS A 23 -17.33 -2.28 -33.64
C LYS A 23 -16.01 -2.11 -32.86
N GLU A 24 -15.60 -3.15 -32.13
CA GLU A 24 -14.41 -3.09 -31.28
C GLU A 24 -13.12 -3.13 -32.10
N THR A 25 -13.10 -3.96 -33.14
CA THR A 25 -12.01 -3.96 -34.12
C THR A 25 -11.90 -2.59 -34.80
N GLN A 26 -13.01 -2.02 -35.26
CA GLN A 26 -13.02 -0.68 -35.87
C GLN A 26 -12.53 0.39 -34.89
N PHE A 27 -12.92 0.31 -33.61
CA PHE A 27 -12.43 1.20 -32.56
C PHE A 27 -10.91 1.10 -32.39
N ALA A 28 -10.36 -0.11 -32.36
CA ALA A 28 -8.93 -0.35 -32.20
C ALA A 28 -8.13 0.22 -33.38
N PHE A 29 -8.56 -0.06 -34.62
CA PHE A 29 -7.90 0.45 -35.82
C PHE A 29 -8.06 1.96 -35.99
N ASN A 30 -9.22 2.54 -35.65
CA ASN A 30 -9.41 4.00 -35.68
C ASN A 30 -8.44 4.71 -34.73
N ASN A 31 -8.23 4.18 -33.53
CA ASN A 31 -7.24 4.71 -32.59
C ASN A 31 -5.81 4.57 -33.12
N TYR A 32 -5.45 3.41 -33.67
CA TYR A 32 -4.17 3.22 -34.33
C TYR A 32 -3.93 4.29 -35.41
N HIS A 33 -4.83 4.41 -36.38
CA HIS A 33 -4.69 5.36 -37.48
C HIS A 33 -4.58 6.80 -36.98
N ARG A 34 -5.41 7.19 -36.00
CA ARG A 34 -5.36 8.52 -35.39
C ARG A 34 -3.98 8.82 -34.81
N TYR A 35 -3.51 8.01 -33.85
CA TYR A 35 -2.26 8.31 -33.15
C TYR A 35 -1.02 8.13 -34.03
N TYR A 36 -1.07 7.24 -35.01
CA TYR A 36 0.00 7.05 -35.99
C TYR A 36 0.11 8.23 -36.98
N ASN A 37 -1.01 8.85 -37.34
CA ASN A 37 -1.04 10.05 -38.18
C ASN A 37 -0.66 11.30 -37.39
N GLU A 38 -1.19 11.48 -36.18
CA GLU A 38 -0.83 12.59 -35.28
C GLU A 38 0.68 12.61 -34.98
N ALA A 39 1.29 11.43 -34.77
CA ALA A 39 2.74 11.30 -34.54
C ALA A 39 3.58 11.86 -35.71
N ARG A 40 3.07 11.80 -36.95
CA ARG A 40 3.76 12.31 -38.15
C ARG A 40 3.58 13.79 -38.42
N GLN A 41 2.62 14.43 -37.77
CA GLN A 41 2.31 15.84 -38.00
C GLN A 41 3.24 16.79 -37.23
N ARG A 42 4.00 16.29 -36.25
CA ARG A 42 4.93 17.09 -35.44
C ARG A 42 6.36 16.71 -35.76
N GLY A 43 7.15 17.68 -36.22
CA GLY A 43 8.57 17.49 -36.52
C GLY A 43 9.47 18.23 -35.54
N ASP A 44 10.48 17.53 -35.03
CA ASP A 44 11.62 18.09 -34.28
C ASP A 44 12.82 17.18 -34.53
N ALA A 45 13.83 17.70 -35.24
CA ALA A 45 14.93 16.89 -35.76
C ALA A 45 15.75 16.19 -34.66
N GLU A 46 15.95 16.85 -33.50
CA GLU A 46 16.70 16.27 -32.38
C GLU A 46 15.87 15.19 -31.69
N LYS A 47 14.58 15.44 -31.47
CA LYS A 47 13.65 14.45 -30.89
C LYS A 47 13.49 13.23 -31.80
N GLU A 48 13.35 13.43 -33.11
CA GLU A 48 13.29 12.34 -34.09
C GLU A 48 14.57 11.49 -34.09
N LYS A 49 15.74 12.13 -33.98
CA LYS A 49 17.03 11.45 -33.84
C LYS A 49 17.07 10.59 -32.57
N SER A 50 16.63 11.12 -31.43
CA SER A 50 16.53 10.35 -30.19
C SER A 50 15.51 9.22 -30.26
N ILE A 51 14.37 9.39 -30.94
CA ILE A 51 13.40 8.31 -31.19
C ILE A 51 14.04 7.19 -31.99
N LYS A 52 14.81 7.52 -33.04
CA LYS A 52 15.55 6.51 -33.81
C LYS A 52 16.52 5.72 -32.93
N ALA A 53 17.22 6.40 -32.01
CA ALA A 53 18.09 5.74 -31.04
C ALA A 53 17.32 4.84 -30.07
N PHE A 54 16.16 5.27 -29.56
CA PHE A 54 15.30 4.44 -28.71
C PHE A 54 14.81 3.18 -29.44
N ARG A 55 14.37 3.33 -30.70
CA ARG A 55 13.95 2.19 -31.54
C ARG A 55 15.09 1.18 -31.73
N ALA A 56 16.29 1.66 -32.06
CA ALA A 56 17.47 0.81 -32.18
C ALA A 56 17.81 0.11 -30.86
N SER A 57 17.69 0.82 -29.73
CA SER A 57 17.89 0.24 -28.41
C SER A 57 16.88 -0.85 -28.09
N PHE A 58 15.59 -0.65 -28.36
CA PHE A 58 14.55 -1.67 -28.11
C PHE A 58 14.64 -2.88 -29.05
N ALA A 59 15.15 -2.68 -30.27
CA ALA A 59 15.46 -3.79 -31.17
C ALA A 59 16.56 -4.69 -30.59
N GLN A 60 17.58 -4.13 -29.93
CA GLN A 60 18.66 -4.88 -29.31
C GLN A 60 18.31 -5.41 -27.91
N HIS A 61 17.59 -4.61 -27.13
CA HIS A 61 17.32 -4.87 -25.71
C HIS A 61 15.81 -4.96 -25.48
N PRO A 62 15.26 -6.18 -25.30
CA PRO A 62 13.82 -6.36 -25.10
C PRO A 62 13.32 -5.64 -23.85
N TYR A 63 12.16 -5.03 -23.96
CA TYR A 63 11.46 -4.46 -22.82
C TYR A 63 10.76 -5.57 -22.02
N ARG A 64 10.99 -5.62 -20.69
CA ARG A 64 10.38 -6.60 -19.76
C ARG A 64 10.59 -8.07 -20.16
N TYR A 65 11.75 -8.41 -20.69
CA TYR A 65 12.02 -9.79 -21.12
C TYR A 65 11.82 -10.86 -20.04
N HIS A 66 11.98 -10.51 -18.76
CA HIS A 66 11.70 -11.41 -17.63
C HIS A 66 10.24 -11.90 -17.55
N SER A 67 9.29 -11.23 -18.22
CA SER A 67 7.89 -11.65 -18.28
C SER A 67 7.58 -12.59 -19.45
N LEU A 68 8.54 -12.86 -20.33
CA LEU A 68 8.35 -13.80 -21.44
C LEU A 68 8.27 -15.23 -20.92
N ASP A 69 7.24 -15.95 -21.34
CA ASP A 69 7.02 -17.35 -20.95
C ASP A 69 8.16 -18.28 -21.37
N THR A 70 8.62 -19.12 -20.45
CA THR A 70 9.73 -20.05 -20.65
C THR A 70 9.30 -21.49 -20.95
N ARG A 71 8.00 -21.82 -20.95
CA ARG A 71 7.48 -23.20 -21.07
C ARG A 71 7.80 -23.90 -22.39
N LEU A 72 7.77 -23.19 -23.52
CA LEU A 72 8.04 -23.72 -24.86
C LEU A 72 9.25 -23.03 -25.48
N SER A 73 10.09 -23.72 -26.23
CA SER A 73 11.15 -23.13 -27.07
C SER A 73 10.59 -22.44 -28.32
N ALA A 74 11.39 -21.62 -29.00
CA ALA A 74 10.99 -20.97 -30.24
C ALA A 74 10.73 -21.98 -31.37
N GLN A 75 11.53 -23.05 -31.45
CA GLN A 75 11.37 -24.12 -32.43
C GLN A 75 10.07 -24.89 -32.18
N GLU A 76 9.72 -25.19 -30.92
CA GLU A 76 8.44 -25.82 -30.58
C GLU A 76 7.25 -24.92 -30.93
N CYS A 77 7.35 -23.61 -30.64
CA CYS A 77 6.32 -22.65 -31.04
C CYS A 77 6.13 -22.64 -32.56
N LEU A 78 7.22 -22.55 -33.32
CA LEU A 78 7.19 -22.53 -34.79
C LEU A 78 6.66 -23.86 -35.37
N ALA A 79 6.99 -25.00 -34.77
CA ALA A 79 6.52 -26.32 -35.20
C ALA A 79 5.01 -26.52 -34.96
N GLN A 80 4.47 -25.95 -33.87
CA GLN A 80 3.04 -26.02 -33.56
C GLN A 80 2.18 -25.15 -34.49
N LEU A 81 2.77 -24.21 -35.21
CA LEU A 81 2.03 -23.25 -36.02
C LEU A 81 1.57 -23.84 -37.36
N THR A 82 0.27 -23.87 -37.60
CA THR A 82 -0.33 -24.34 -38.85
C THR A 82 -0.19 -23.31 -39.98
N ALA A 83 -0.51 -23.71 -41.22
CA ALA A 83 -0.45 -22.82 -42.39
C ALA A 83 -1.38 -21.59 -42.30
N ASP A 84 -2.40 -21.67 -41.44
CA ASP A 84 -3.37 -20.60 -41.18
C ASP A 84 -2.99 -19.73 -39.98
N GLY A 85 -1.85 -19.98 -39.34
CA GLY A 85 -1.37 -19.18 -38.21
C GLY A 85 -1.98 -19.55 -36.86
N ILE A 86 -2.55 -20.75 -36.73
CA ILE A 86 -3.12 -21.24 -35.46
C ILE A 86 -2.10 -22.15 -34.78
N PHE A 87 -1.82 -21.95 -33.49
CA PHE A 87 -1.02 -22.90 -32.72
C PHE A 87 -1.84 -24.16 -32.45
N SER A 88 -1.32 -25.32 -32.84
CA SER A 88 -2.00 -26.61 -32.64
C SER A 88 -2.34 -26.85 -31.16
N GLY A 89 -1.46 -26.46 -30.24
CA GLY A 89 -1.70 -26.55 -28.79
C GLY A 89 -2.74 -25.58 -28.22
N LEU A 90 -3.28 -24.67 -29.03
CA LEU A 90 -4.33 -23.71 -28.66
C LEU A 90 -5.65 -23.94 -29.42
N ARG A 91 -5.66 -24.83 -30.42
CA ARG A 91 -6.80 -25.04 -31.32
C ARG A 91 -8.07 -25.50 -30.60
N GLU A 92 -7.96 -26.53 -29.76
CA GLU A 92 -9.11 -27.10 -29.05
C GLU A 92 -9.78 -26.05 -28.14
N GLN A 93 -8.97 -25.28 -27.42
CA GLN A 93 -9.46 -24.20 -26.56
C GLN A 93 -10.15 -23.09 -27.38
N GLU A 94 -9.59 -22.73 -28.54
CA GLU A 94 -10.21 -21.74 -29.43
C GLU A 94 -11.55 -22.24 -30.00
N GLU A 95 -11.59 -23.49 -30.47
CA GLU A 95 -12.81 -24.11 -31.00
C GLU A 95 -13.91 -24.16 -29.93
N GLN A 96 -13.54 -24.42 -28.68
CA GLN A 96 -14.46 -24.37 -27.55
C GLN A 96 -15.01 -22.94 -27.34
N PHE A 97 -14.16 -21.91 -27.34
CA PHE A 97 -14.62 -20.52 -27.25
C PHE A 97 -15.55 -20.13 -28.39
N ARG A 98 -15.29 -20.60 -29.62
CA ARG A 98 -16.18 -20.37 -30.78
C ARG A 98 -17.52 -21.07 -30.60
N LYS A 99 -17.52 -22.34 -30.18
CA LYS A 99 -18.72 -23.13 -29.93
C LYS A 99 -19.62 -22.51 -28.87
N GLU A 100 -19.02 -21.92 -27.84
CA GLU A 100 -19.74 -21.25 -26.75
C GLU A 100 -20.14 -19.80 -27.06
N ASN A 101 -19.80 -19.30 -28.26
CA ASN A 101 -19.86 -17.90 -28.63
C ASN A 101 -19.18 -16.96 -27.61
N ALA A 102 -18.12 -17.45 -26.94
CA ALA A 102 -17.49 -16.78 -25.81
C ALA A 102 -16.89 -15.42 -26.20
N PHE A 103 -16.32 -15.31 -27.42
CA PHE A 103 -15.73 -14.06 -27.91
C PHE A 103 -16.70 -12.89 -28.02
N GLN A 104 -18.01 -13.17 -28.18
CA GLN A 104 -19.06 -12.16 -28.29
C GLN A 104 -19.79 -11.88 -26.98
N LYS A 105 -19.51 -12.66 -25.93
CA LYS A 105 -20.15 -12.45 -24.62
C LYS A 105 -19.62 -11.16 -24.00
N PRO A 106 -20.48 -10.35 -23.35
CA PRO A 106 -20.07 -9.23 -22.51
C PRO A 106 -18.94 -9.57 -21.54
N TYR A 107 -18.25 -8.55 -21.04
CA TYR A 107 -17.19 -8.73 -20.05
C TYR A 107 -17.66 -9.63 -18.88
N SER A 108 -16.96 -10.74 -18.71
CA SER A 108 -17.31 -11.86 -17.83
C SER A 108 -16.10 -12.76 -17.62
N ASN A 109 -16.19 -13.79 -16.77
CA ASN A 109 -15.09 -14.75 -16.56
C ASN A 109 -14.53 -15.35 -17.88
N PRO A 110 -15.36 -15.76 -18.85
CA PRO A 110 -14.87 -16.20 -20.17
C PRO A 110 -14.00 -15.15 -20.87
N GLN A 111 -14.31 -13.86 -20.74
CA GLN A 111 -13.48 -12.81 -21.33
C GLN A 111 -12.11 -12.72 -20.66
N ALA A 112 -12.00 -12.94 -19.35
CA ALA A 112 -10.71 -13.01 -18.68
C ALA A 112 -9.87 -14.20 -19.17
N GLU A 113 -10.49 -15.37 -19.36
CA GLU A 113 -9.85 -16.58 -19.91
C GLU A 113 -9.37 -16.36 -21.35
N ILE A 114 -10.18 -15.72 -22.20
CA ILE A 114 -9.78 -15.35 -23.56
C ILE A 114 -8.56 -14.43 -23.52
N GLY A 115 -8.49 -13.47 -22.60
CA GLY A 115 -7.31 -12.61 -22.45
C GLY A 115 -6.04 -13.39 -22.13
N LEU A 116 -6.12 -14.38 -21.24
CA LEU A 116 -4.98 -15.27 -20.93
C LEU A 116 -4.59 -16.14 -22.12
N PHE A 117 -5.57 -16.66 -22.85
CA PHE A 117 -5.38 -17.42 -24.08
C PHE A 117 -4.64 -16.61 -25.15
N VAL A 118 -5.06 -15.37 -25.40
CA VAL A 118 -4.38 -14.51 -26.38
C VAL A 118 -2.99 -14.08 -25.89
N ALA A 119 -2.81 -13.84 -24.59
CA ALA A 119 -1.50 -13.55 -24.02
C ALA A 119 -0.50 -14.71 -24.21
N ASP A 120 -0.93 -15.97 -24.06
CA ASP A 120 -0.10 -17.14 -24.37
C ASP A 120 0.30 -17.14 -25.86
N ALA A 121 -0.68 -16.96 -26.75
CA ALA A 121 -0.40 -16.91 -28.19
C ALA A 121 0.60 -15.81 -28.58
N PHE A 122 0.44 -14.59 -28.07
CA PHE A 122 1.38 -13.49 -28.33
C PHE A 122 2.76 -13.73 -27.72
N ASN A 123 2.87 -14.38 -26.55
CA ASN A 123 4.15 -14.77 -25.99
C ASN A 123 4.88 -15.80 -26.88
N ARG A 124 4.16 -16.77 -27.46
CA ARG A 124 4.73 -17.73 -28.42
C ARG A 124 5.20 -17.03 -29.69
N ILE A 125 4.44 -16.07 -30.21
CA ILE A 125 4.84 -15.22 -31.35
C ILE A 125 6.11 -14.42 -31.02
N TRP A 126 6.13 -13.74 -29.87
CA TRP A 126 7.30 -12.99 -29.42
C TRP A 126 8.52 -13.90 -29.28
N LYS A 127 8.36 -15.13 -28.80
CA LYS A 127 9.46 -16.09 -28.68
C LYS A 127 10.08 -16.47 -30.02
N VAL A 128 9.26 -16.67 -31.05
CA VAL A 128 9.74 -16.89 -32.43
C VAL A 128 10.49 -15.66 -32.95
N ALA A 129 9.95 -14.47 -32.72
CA ALA A 129 10.57 -13.21 -33.13
C ALA A 129 11.91 -12.96 -32.40
N ASP A 130 11.98 -13.28 -31.12
CA ASP A 130 13.19 -13.15 -30.32
C ASP A 130 14.29 -14.11 -30.76
N ALA A 131 13.94 -15.35 -31.14
CA ALA A 131 14.90 -16.30 -31.70
C ALA A 131 15.52 -15.77 -33.00
N TYR A 132 14.74 -15.08 -33.85
CA TYR A 132 15.30 -14.37 -35.01
C TYR A 132 16.27 -13.26 -34.61
N ARG A 133 15.89 -12.42 -33.64
CA ARG A 133 16.78 -11.38 -33.12
C ARG A 133 18.11 -11.95 -32.60
N LYS A 134 18.09 -13.14 -31.99
CA LYS A 134 19.29 -13.84 -31.49
C LYS A 134 20.08 -14.58 -32.57
N GLY A 135 19.59 -14.65 -33.80
CA GLY A 135 20.19 -15.40 -34.89
C GLY A 135 19.95 -16.92 -34.83
N GLU A 136 19.02 -17.38 -34.00
CA GLU A 136 18.66 -18.79 -33.85
C GLU A 136 17.70 -19.28 -34.96
N LEU A 137 16.94 -18.36 -35.55
CA LEU A 137 16.06 -18.60 -36.70
C LEU A 137 16.40 -17.67 -37.86
N THR A 138 16.21 -18.16 -39.09
CA THR A 138 16.36 -17.32 -40.30
C THR A 138 15.17 -16.37 -40.46
N GLU A 139 15.35 -15.33 -41.28
CA GLU A 139 14.27 -14.41 -41.63
C GLU A 139 13.07 -15.15 -42.25
N GLU A 140 13.33 -16.08 -43.17
CA GLU A 140 12.29 -16.90 -43.82
C GLU A 140 11.47 -17.73 -42.83
N GLN A 141 12.10 -18.24 -41.78
CA GLN A 141 11.43 -19.01 -40.73
C GLN A 141 10.57 -18.11 -39.85
N ALA A 142 11.17 -17.04 -39.34
CA ALA A 142 10.55 -16.17 -38.35
C ALA A 142 9.48 -15.24 -38.94
N LEU A 143 9.58 -14.88 -40.21
CA LEU A 143 8.59 -14.08 -40.94
C LEU A 143 7.83 -14.92 -42.00
N SER A 144 7.81 -16.24 -41.82
CA SER A 144 7.01 -17.13 -42.67
C SER A 144 5.54 -16.72 -42.66
N GLY A 145 4.82 -17.02 -43.75
CA GLY A 145 3.41 -16.64 -43.88
C GLY A 145 2.53 -17.14 -42.73
N LYS A 146 2.86 -18.28 -42.12
CA LYS A 146 2.17 -18.78 -40.92
C LYS A 146 2.38 -17.91 -39.68
N VAL A 147 3.59 -17.38 -39.46
CA VAL A 147 3.88 -16.48 -38.32
C VAL A 147 3.16 -15.15 -38.49
N LEU A 148 3.19 -14.57 -39.70
CA LEU A 148 2.47 -13.34 -40.00
C LEU A 148 0.95 -13.52 -39.84
N LYS A 149 0.39 -14.64 -40.32
CA LYS A 149 -1.03 -14.98 -40.10
C LYS A 149 -1.36 -15.18 -38.62
N ALA A 150 -0.45 -15.68 -37.79
CA ALA A 150 -0.68 -15.81 -36.36
C ALA A 150 -0.83 -14.45 -35.67
N ILE A 151 -0.01 -13.47 -36.06
CA ILE A 151 -0.14 -12.08 -35.59
C ILE A 151 -1.54 -11.55 -35.91
N LEU A 152 -2.01 -11.77 -37.14
CA LEU A 152 -3.34 -11.33 -37.57
C LEU A 152 -4.45 -12.06 -36.83
N HIS A 153 -4.41 -13.40 -36.80
CA HIS A 153 -5.45 -14.23 -36.20
C HIS A 153 -5.68 -13.92 -34.72
N TYR A 154 -4.61 -13.92 -33.90
CA TYR A 154 -4.75 -13.62 -32.48
C TYR A 154 -4.93 -12.12 -32.21
N GLY A 155 -4.42 -11.26 -33.08
CA GLY A 155 -4.68 -9.83 -33.05
C GLY A 155 -6.15 -9.49 -33.30
N ASP A 156 -6.79 -10.13 -34.28
CA ASP A 156 -8.21 -9.96 -34.58
C ASP A 156 -9.09 -10.38 -33.40
N ILE A 157 -8.72 -11.48 -32.73
CA ILE A 157 -9.40 -11.91 -31.50
C ILE A 157 -9.31 -10.82 -30.43
N GLU A 158 -8.12 -10.30 -30.13
CA GLU A 158 -7.96 -9.27 -29.09
C GLU A 158 -8.57 -7.91 -29.47
N ALA A 159 -8.45 -7.50 -30.73
CA ALA A 159 -9.04 -6.26 -31.21
C ALA A 159 -10.58 -6.30 -31.15
N GLY A 160 -11.17 -7.47 -31.44
CA GLY A 160 -12.61 -7.69 -31.43
C GLY A 160 -13.22 -7.99 -30.06
N ARG A 161 -12.44 -8.05 -28.98
CA ARG A 161 -12.98 -8.28 -27.63
C ARG A 161 -13.80 -7.10 -27.13
N PRO A 162 -14.93 -7.35 -26.43
CA PRO A 162 -15.82 -6.31 -25.96
C PRO A 162 -15.16 -5.37 -24.95
N ASN A 163 -15.47 -4.08 -25.08
CA ASN A 163 -15.02 -3.01 -24.18
C ASN A 163 -16.11 -2.58 -23.19
N ASP A 164 -17.13 -3.42 -22.96
CA ASP A 164 -18.21 -3.17 -22.00
C ASP A 164 -17.83 -3.48 -20.53
N GLY A 165 -16.56 -3.84 -20.30
CA GLY A 165 -15.96 -3.96 -18.99
C GLY A 165 -14.42 -3.84 -19.02
N PRO A 166 -13.77 -3.87 -17.85
CA PRO A 166 -12.36 -3.50 -17.72
C PRO A 166 -11.43 -4.61 -18.21
N ARG A 167 -10.97 -4.50 -19.46
CA ARG A 167 -9.90 -5.35 -20.00
C ARG A 167 -8.54 -4.98 -19.39
N PHE A 168 -8.19 -5.63 -18.28
CA PHE A 168 -7.03 -5.26 -17.48
C PHE A 168 -5.76 -6.08 -17.83
N HIS A 169 -5.19 -6.83 -16.87
CA HIS A 169 -3.85 -7.43 -16.92
C HIS A 169 -3.37 -7.95 -18.29
N ALA A 170 -4.18 -8.78 -18.97
CA ALA A 170 -3.80 -9.33 -20.27
C ALA A 170 -3.73 -8.24 -21.36
N SER A 171 -4.81 -7.46 -21.52
CA SER A 171 -5.01 -6.53 -22.63
C SER A 171 -4.24 -5.22 -22.49
N CYS A 172 -3.89 -4.78 -21.29
CA CYS A 172 -3.15 -3.53 -21.10
C CYS A 172 -1.68 -3.71 -20.72
N PHE A 173 -1.26 -4.89 -20.24
CA PHE A 173 0.13 -5.16 -19.85
C PHE A 173 0.77 -6.26 -20.70
N ALA A 174 0.25 -7.49 -20.66
CA ALA A 174 0.92 -8.67 -21.23
C ALA A 174 0.95 -8.67 -22.76
N ILE A 175 -0.22 -8.61 -23.39
CA ILE A 175 -0.37 -8.67 -24.85
C ILE A 175 0.33 -7.48 -25.52
N PRO A 176 0.16 -6.21 -25.06
CA PRO A 176 0.88 -5.08 -25.65
C PRO A 176 2.40 -5.16 -25.50
N THR A 177 2.90 -5.74 -24.40
CA THR A 177 4.34 -5.96 -24.20
C THR A 177 4.88 -6.97 -25.20
N ALA A 178 4.17 -8.08 -25.43
CA ALA A 178 4.57 -9.06 -26.43
C ALA A 178 4.50 -8.49 -27.85
N ALA A 179 3.43 -7.77 -28.20
CA ALA A 179 3.27 -7.14 -29.52
C ALA A 179 4.38 -6.14 -29.84
N VAL A 180 4.70 -5.22 -28.92
CA VAL A 180 5.74 -4.21 -29.17
C VAL A 180 7.14 -4.82 -29.25
N ASN A 181 7.43 -5.85 -28.45
CA ASN A 181 8.72 -6.53 -28.57
C ASN A 181 8.82 -7.33 -29.88
N THR A 182 7.74 -8.00 -30.32
CA THR A 182 7.70 -8.66 -31.64
C THR A 182 7.98 -7.66 -32.77
N TYR A 183 7.38 -6.47 -32.72
CA TYR A 183 7.68 -5.40 -33.68
C TYR A 183 9.18 -5.05 -33.69
N PHE A 184 9.79 -4.85 -32.52
CA PHE A 184 11.20 -4.47 -32.42
C PHE A 184 12.18 -5.60 -32.78
N CYS A 185 11.81 -6.87 -32.58
CA CYS A 185 12.56 -8.01 -33.11
C CYS A 185 12.65 -7.99 -34.65
N TYR A 186 11.64 -7.45 -35.32
CA TYR A 186 11.57 -7.30 -36.78
C TYR A 186 11.75 -5.85 -37.24
N LEU A 187 12.45 -5.00 -36.49
CA LEU A 187 12.45 -3.54 -36.69
C LEU A 187 12.72 -3.14 -38.15
N LYS A 188 13.69 -3.78 -38.82
CA LYS A 188 14.01 -3.50 -40.22
C LYS A 188 12.83 -3.81 -41.15
N GLN A 189 12.22 -4.98 -40.99
CA GLN A 189 11.10 -5.41 -41.82
C GLN A 189 9.83 -4.60 -41.53
N MET A 190 9.64 -4.16 -40.28
CA MET A 190 8.56 -3.25 -39.91
C MET A 190 8.78 -1.85 -40.51
N ASP A 191 10.01 -1.32 -40.50
CA ASP A 191 10.34 -0.06 -41.18
C ASP A 191 10.08 -0.14 -42.70
N ASP A 192 10.44 -1.27 -43.34
CA ASP A 192 10.16 -1.51 -44.75
C ASP A 192 8.63 -1.58 -45.03
N ALA A 193 7.87 -2.31 -44.21
CA ALA A 193 6.42 -2.41 -44.30
C ALA A 193 5.73 -1.04 -44.20
N GLU A 194 6.15 -0.21 -43.24
CA GLU A 194 5.63 1.14 -43.07
C GLU A 194 6.00 2.09 -44.20
N GLY A 195 7.10 1.82 -44.90
CA GLY A 195 7.51 2.52 -46.12
C GLY A 195 6.80 2.03 -47.39
N GLY A 196 5.85 1.10 -47.27
CA GLY A 196 5.14 0.50 -48.41
C GLY A 196 5.91 -0.59 -49.16
N LYS A 197 6.98 -1.13 -48.55
CA LYS A 197 7.76 -2.24 -49.10
C LYS A 197 7.34 -3.57 -48.47
N GLY A 198 7.67 -4.69 -49.12
CA GLY A 198 7.28 -6.02 -48.68
C GLY A 198 5.85 -6.40 -49.10
N GLY A 199 5.48 -7.67 -48.89
CA GLY A 199 4.16 -8.19 -49.27
C GLY A 199 3.03 -7.69 -48.37
N THR A 200 1.79 -7.72 -48.87
CA THR A 200 0.59 -7.27 -48.15
C THR A 200 0.48 -7.85 -46.74
N LEU A 201 0.75 -9.16 -46.60
CA LEU A 201 0.66 -9.85 -45.31
C LEU A 201 1.63 -9.29 -44.25
N LEU A 202 2.82 -8.83 -44.65
CA LEU A 202 3.78 -8.19 -43.74
C LEU A 202 3.27 -6.80 -43.30
N GLN A 203 2.67 -6.05 -44.22
CA GLN A 203 2.09 -4.73 -43.93
C GLN A 203 0.91 -4.85 -42.98
N GLU A 204 0.00 -5.79 -43.21
CA GLU A 204 -1.13 -6.10 -42.33
C GLU A 204 -0.64 -6.52 -40.94
N ALA A 205 0.37 -7.40 -40.85
CA ALA A 205 0.93 -7.81 -39.57
C ALA A 205 1.59 -6.64 -38.82
N CYS A 206 2.28 -5.75 -39.53
CA CYS A 206 2.86 -4.52 -38.96
C CYS A 206 1.76 -3.62 -38.37
N ASP A 207 0.67 -3.42 -39.10
CA ASP A 207 -0.47 -2.63 -38.64
C ASP A 207 -1.15 -3.27 -37.43
N MET A 208 -1.36 -4.59 -37.44
CA MET A 208 -1.93 -5.31 -36.30
C MET A 208 -1.05 -5.20 -35.04
N LEU A 209 0.27 -5.37 -35.16
CA LEU A 209 1.18 -5.19 -34.01
C LEU A 209 1.08 -3.79 -33.42
N LYS A 210 0.97 -2.74 -34.26
CA LYS A 210 0.76 -1.36 -33.80
C LYS A 210 -0.59 -1.18 -33.11
N THR A 211 -1.65 -1.76 -33.66
CA THR A 211 -3.00 -1.73 -33.08
C THR A 211 -3.04 -2.36 -31.70
N ILE A 212 -2.50 -3.57 -31.56
CA ILE A 212 -2.50 -4.31 -30.29
C ILE A 212 -1.59 -3.66 -29.25
N ALA A 213 -0.39 -3.24 -29.64
CA ALA A 213 0.54 -2.60 -28.72
C ALA A 213 0.01 -1.25 -28.19
N LEU A 214 -0.83 -0.53 -28.95
CA LEU A 214 -1.47 0.71 -28.49
C LEU A 214 -2.46 0.47 -27.33
N GLN A 215 -2.91 -0.76 -27.08
CA GLN A 215 -3.76 -1.06 -25.93
C GLN A 215 -3.08 -0.79 -24.58
N ALA A 216 -1.74 -0.71 -24.54
CA ALA A 216 -1.01 -0.18 -23.38
C ALA A 216 -1.43 1.26 -23.01
N TRP A 217 -1.97 2.03 -23.95
CA TRP A 217 -2.44 3.41 -23.80
C TRP A 217 -3.97 3.53 -23.78
N THR A 218 -4.69 2.62 -24.42
CA THR A 218 -6.15 2.73 -24.54
C THR A 218 -6.92 1.89 -23.53
N GLN A 219 -6.37 0.76 -23.06
CA GLN A 219 -7.08 -0.17 -22.18
C GLN A 219 -6.63 -0.12 -20.72
N PRO A 220 -7.52 -0.40 -19.75
CA PRO A 220 -8.97 -0.45 -19.91
C PRO A 220 -9.53 0.94 -20.24
N LEU A 221 -10.69 0.98 -20.91
CA LEU A 221 -11.45 2.22 -21.06
C LEU A 221 -11.87 2.73 -19.68
N ARG A 222 -11.81 4.04 -19.47
CA ARG A 222 -12.29 4.69 -18.23
C ARG A 222 -13.79 4.99 -18.27
N HIS A 223 -14.38 4.99 -19.46
CA HIS A 223 -15.72 5.47 -19.75
C HIS A 223 -15.92 6.94 -19.33
N ASP A 224 -14.88 7.74 -19.55
CA ASP A 224 -14.87 9.20 -19.35
C ASP A 224 -14.22 9.92 -20.55
N GLU A 225 -14.15 11.25 -20.50
CA GLU A 225 -13.63 12.07 -21.59
C GLU A 225 -12.17 11.76 -21.97
N THR A 226 -11.42 11.08 -21.10
CA THR A 226 -10.02 10.75 -21.38
C THR A 226 -9.87 9.58 -22.37
N ASP A 227 -10.92 8.79 -22.61
CA ASP A 227 -10.90 7.76 -23.67
C ASP A 227 -10.85 8.38 -25.07
N GLU A 228 -11.32 9.63 -25.24
CA GLU A 228 -11.21 10.36 -26.49
C GLU A 228 -9.81 10.93 -26.73
N ASN A 229 -8.98 11.07 -25.69
CA ASN A 229 -7.58 11.43 -25.84
C ASN A 229 -6.71 10.83 -24.74
N VAL A 230 -6.15 9.65 -25.02
CA VAL A 230 -5.29 8.92 -24.08
C VAL A 230 -3.89 9.51 -23.94
N VAL A 231 -3.49 10.41 -24.85
CA VAL A 231 -2.24 11.18 -24.76
C VAL A 231 -2.52 12.51 -24.07
N SER A 232 -2.89 12.43 -22.79
CA SER A 232 -3.20 13.59 -21.95
C SER A 232 -2.79 13.38 -20.50
N ILE A 233 -2.52 14.46 -19.76
CA ILE A 233 -2.22 14.39 -18.33
C ILE A 233 -3.43 13.88 -17.54
N SER A 234 -4.65 14.27 -17.91
CA SER A 234 -5.87 13.83 -17.22
C SER A 234 -6.04 12.31 -17.23
N ARG A 235 -5.60 11.63 -18.30
CA ARG A 235 -5.61 10.16 -18.38
C ARG A 235 -4.87 9.53 -17.20
N PHE A 236 -3.76 10.13 -16.77
CA PHE A 236 -2.85 9.62 -15.74
C PHE A 236 -3.17 10.12 -14.31
N ARG A 237 -4.39 10.61 -14.08
CA ARG A 237 -4.83 11.16 -12.79
C ARG A 237 -6.18 10.61 -12.37
N ASN A 238 -6.40 10.57 -11.05
CA ASN A 238 -7.70 10.32 -10.39
C ASN A 238 -8.38 8.98 -10.72
N HIS A 239 -7.66 8.02 -11.30
CA HIS A 239 -8.20 6.70 -11.63
C HIS A 239 -7.17 5.60 -11.34
N VAL A 240 -7.53 4.61 -10.51
CA VAL A 240 -6.62 3.55 -10.01
C VAL A 240 -5.90 2.76 -11.11
N TRP A 241 -6.52 2.60 -12.30
CA TRP A 241 -5.92 1.94 -13.47
C TRP A 241 -4.81 2.74 -14.18
N TRP A 242 -4.66 4.02 -13.86
CA TRP A 242 -3.80 4.98 -14.56
C TRP A 242 -2.96 5.85 -13.61
N VAL A 243 -2.72 5.38 -12.39
CA VAL A 243 -1.81 6.00 -11.41
C VAL A 243 -0.74 5.02 -10.96
N GLY A 244 0.37 5.52 -10.41
CA GLY A 244 1.43 4.71 -9.80
C GLY A 244 1.94 3.55 -10.67
N GLY A 245 1.96 2.34 -10.10
CA GLY A 245 2.34 1.12 -10.81
C GLY A 245 1.42 0.80 -12.00
N ASN A 246 0.11 0.97 -11.87
CA ASN A 246 -0.79 0.69 -13.00
C ASN A 246 -0.53 1.62 -14.20
N ALA A 247 -0.07 2.85 -13.98
CA ALA A 247 0.39 3.75 -15.03
C ALA A 247 1.76 3.37 -15.62
N LEU A 248 2.81 3.39 -14.79
CA LEU A 248 4.20 3.33 -15.28
C LEU A 248 4.88 1.98 -14.98
N ALA A 249 4.32 1.27 -13.99
CA ALA A 249 4.64 -0.05 -13.47
C ALA A 249 4.61 -1.20 -14.44
N TYR A 250 3.56 -1.25 -15.25
CA TYR A 250 3.17 -2.51 -15.91
C TYR A 250 2.95 -2.36 -17.42
N ARG A 251 2.82 -1.13 -17.91
CA ARG A 251 2.52 -0.80 -19.31
C ARG A 251 3.79 -0.61 -20.15
N SER A 252 3.74 -1.01 -21.41
CA SER A 252 4.81 -0.78 -22.40
C SER A 252 4.78 0.63 -23.03
N LEU A 253 4.48 1.66 -22.24
CA LEU A 253 4.18 3.01 -22.75
C LEU A 253 5.31 3.61 -23.62
N LEU A 254 6.54 3.62 -23.12
CA LEU A 254 7.69 4.20 -23.83
C LEU A 254 8.09 3.39 -25.09
N PRO A 255 8.21 2.05 -25.04
CA PRO A 255 8.38 1.25 -26.26
C PRO A 255 7.31 1.53 -27.32
N VAL A 256 6.04 1.64 -26.92
CA VAL A 256 4.93 1.92 -27.85
C VAL A 256 5.05 3.33 -28.43
N ALA A 257 5.40 4.33 -27.62
CA ALA A 257 5.65 5.69 -28.10
C ALA A 257 6.79 5.74 -29.14
N ALA A 258 7.88 4.99 -28.91
CA ALA A 258 8.99 4.85 -29.84
C ALA A 258 8.60 4.07 -31.13
N MET A 259 7.76 3.04 -31.01
CA MET A 259 7.20 2.28 -32.12
C MET A 259 6.36 3.19 -33.04
N TYR A 260 5.51 4.05 -32.45
CA TYR A 260 4.71 5.04 -33.18
C TYR A 260 5.52 6.25 -33.69
N ARG A 261 6.79 6.37 -33.28
CA ARG A 261 7.63 7.56 -33.49
C ARG A 261 6.97 8.86 -32.97
N SER A 262 6.26 8.76 -31.85
CA SER A 262 5.38 9.84 -31.35
C SER A 262 6.10 10.75 -30.35
N ILE A 263 6.41 11.98 -30.78
CA ILE A 263 6.91 13.04 -29.90
C ILE A 263 5.90 13.37 -28.77
N PRO A 264 4.59 13.59 -29.04
CA PRO A 264 3.62 13.90 -28.00
C PRO A 264 3.51 12.85 -26.89
N MET A 265 3.61 11.57 -27.24
CA MET A 265 3.55 10.50 -26.25
C MET A 265 4.79 10.51 -25.34
N ILE A 266 5.99 10.74 -25.88
CA ILE A 266 7.22 10.83 -25.06
C ILE A 266 7.25 12.12 -24.24
N ASP A 267 6.79 13.25 -24.80
CA ASP A 267 6.62 14.52 -24.06
C ASP A 267 5.75 14.31 -22.82
N LEU A 268 4.59 13.67 -23.01
CA LEU A 268 3.68 13.33 -21.92
C LEU A 268 4.32 12.41 -20.89
N LEU A 269 5.01 11.34 -21.31
CA LEU A 269 5.65 10.42 -20.38
C LEU A 269 6.73 11.09 -19.53
N ALA A 270 7.54 11.98 -20.12
CA ALA A 270 8.54 12.75 -19.38
C ALA A 270 7.88 13.62 -18.30
N GLU A 271 6.74 14.26 -18.63
CA GLU A 271 5.98 15.06 -17.68
C GLU A 271 5.30 14.20 -16.60
N VAL A 272 4.60 13.13 -16.97
CA VAL A 272 3.92 12.22 -16.04
C VAL A 272 4.92 11.59 -15.06
N CYS A 273 6.09 11.15 -15.53
CA CYS A 273 7.10 10.58 -14.66
C CYS A 273 7.63 11.62 -13.66
N GLN A 274 7.91 12.84 -14.10
CA GLN A 274 8.40 13.89 -13.20
C GLN A 274 7.32 14.32 -12.19
N ARG A 275 6.08 14.53 -12.63
CA ARG A 275 4.98 14.98 -11.75
C ARG A 275 4.43 13.87 -10.85
N GLY A 276 4.57 12.61 -11.28
CA GLY A 276 4.22 11.43 -10.49
C GLY A 276 5.09 11.23 -9.25
N ILE A 277 6.32 11.76 -9.25
CA ILE A 277 7.18 11.81 -8.07
C ILE A 277 6.74 12.99 -7.19
N SER A 278 5.60 12.84 -6.54
CA SER A 278 4.99 13.86 -5.68
C SER A 278 4.35 13.22 -4.45
N MET A 279 3.80 14.07 -3.57
CA MET A 279 3.12 13.62 -2.35
C MET A 279 1.61 13.87 -2.45
N THR A 280 0.85 13.01 -1.80
CA THR A 280 -0.58 13.18 -1.55
C THR A 280 -0.85 13.26 -0.05
N SER A 281 -2.06 13.67 0.32
CA SER A 281 -2.49 13.76 1.72
C SER A 281 -4.02 13.67 1.80
N GLN A 282 -4.54 13.59 3.02
CA GLN A 282 -5.99 13.55 3.26
C GLN A 282 -6.72 14.76 2.63
N THR A 283 -6.15 15.96 2.73
CA THR A 283 -6.76 17.22 2.31
C THR A 283 -6.45 17.61 0.86
N THR A 284 -5.42 17.01 0.26
CA THR A 284 -5.03 17.28 -1.14
C THR A 284 -5.32 16.10 -2.07
N TYR A 285 -6.03 15.07 -1.59
CA TYR A 285 -6.24 13.81 -2.30
C TYR A 285 -6.68 14.00 -3.76
N SER A 286 -7.69 14.83 -4.00
CA SER A 286 -8.27 15.06 -5.33
C SER A 286 -7.44 16.00 -6.22
N ASP A 287 -6.58 16.82 -5.62
CA ASP A 287 -5.78 17.84 -6.31
C ASP A 287 -4.34 17.37 -6.60
N ALA A 288 -3.85 16.40 -5.82
CA ALA A 288 -2.56 15.77 -6.00
C ALA A 288 -2.46 15.14 -7.40
N PHE A 289 -1.24 15.04 -7.92
CA PHE A 289 -1.05 14.45 -9.25
C PHE A 289 -1.53 13.00 -9.26
N TRP A 290 -1.03 12.20 -8.32
CA TRP A 290 -1.59 10.89 -7.99
C TRP A 290 -2.28 10.92 -6.65
N THR A 291 -3.45 10.28 -6.62
CA THR A 291 -4.28 10.13 -5.42
C THR A 291 -3.69 9.14 -4.42
N GLU A 292 -2.74 8.33 -4.86
CA GLU A 292 -1.98 7.34 -4.08
C GLU A 292 -0.48 7.44 -4.42
N GLY A 293 0.37 6.76 -3.64
CA GLY A 293 1.83 6.93 -3.70
C GLY A 293 2.38 7.48 -2.40
N PHE A 294 3.40 8.33 -2.45
CA PHE A 294 3.98 8.90 -1.23
C PHE A 294 3.00 9.83 -0.52
N THR A 295 2.87 9.68 0.79
CA THR A 295 2.05 10.57 1.60
C THR A 295 2.90 11.69 2.22
N ALA A 296 2.28 12.83 2.52
CA ALA A 296 2.97 14.03 3.01
C ALA A 296 3.68 13.84 4.36
N ASP A 297 3.35 12.78 5.11
CA ASP A 297 3.99 12.37 6.37
C ASP A 297 5.14 11.37 6.16
N GLY A 298 5.45 10.96 4.93
CA GLY A 298 6.58 10.11 4.58
C GLY A 298 6.29 8.60 4.57
N ALA A 299 5.03 8.20 4.76
CA ALA A 299 4.57 6.84 4.53
C ALA A 299 4.13 6.67 3.06
N GLY A 300 3.16 5.80 2.78
CA GLY A 300 2.61 5.69 1.44
C GLY A 300 1.27 4.98 1.37
N TRP A 301 0.55 5.29 0.30
CA TRP A 301 -0.77 4.76 0.00
C TRP A 301 -0.79 3.88 -1.25
N GLY A 302 -1.66 2.88 -1.23
CA GLY A 302 -2.00 2.05 -2.39
C GLY A 302 -3.46 1.60 -2.30
N HIS A 303 -4.10 1.40 -3.45
CA HIS A 303 -5.51 0.98 -3.50
C HIS A 303 -6.44 1.92 -2.70
N GLY A 304 -6.20 3.22 -2.79
CA GLY A 304 -6.84 4.24 -1.96
C GLY A 304 -6.02 4.63 -0.74
N LYS A 305 -6.68 5.04 0.35
CA LYS A 305 -6.03 5.61 1.54
C LYS A 305 -5.59 4.53 2.54
N GLN A 306 -5.03 3.43 2.03
CA GLN A 306 -4.52 2.31 2.84
C GLN A 306 -3.02 2.46 3.02
N CYS A 307 -2.50 2.20 4.21
CA CYS A 307 -1.05 2.19 4.48
C CYS A 307 -0.36 0.95 3.86
N LEU A 308 -0.27 0.92 2.52
CA LEU A 308 0.40 -0.09 1.70
C LEU A 308 1.81 0.38 1.32
N ILE A 309 2.62 0.68 2.32
CA ILE A 309 3.87 1.43 2.16
C ILE A 309 4.93 0.74 1.29
N TRP A 310 4.90 -0.60 1.19
CA TRP A 310 5.95 -1.38 0.51
C TRP A 310 5.67 -1.78 -0.95
N GLY A 311 4.47 -1.52 -1.47
CA GLY A 311 4.08 -1.88 -2.83
C GLY A 311 3.94 -0.66 -3.74
N TYR A 312 2.69 -0.25 -3.96
CA TYR A 312 2.29 0.80 -4.90
C TYR A 312 3.15 2.08 -4.87
N PRO A 313 3.51 2.66 -3.70
CA PRO A 313 4.34 3.87 -3.67
C PRO A 313 5.72 3.69 -4.29
N ILE A 314 6.34 2.52 -4.05
CA ILE A 314 7.67 2.19 -4.57
C ILE A 314 7.60 1.85 -6.06
N ASP A 315 6.61 1.05 -6.45
CA ASP A 315 6.46 0.60 -7.84
C ASP A 315 6.25 1.76 -8.80
N GLY A 316 5.35 2.70 -8.48
CA GLY A 316 5.09 3.88 -9.29
C GLY A 316 6.33 4.76 -9.43
N THR A 317 6.94 5.13 -8.30
CA THR A 317 8.09 6.04 -8.26
C THR A 317 9.35 5.44 -8.88
N SER A 318 9.65 4.17 -8.59
CA SER A 318 10.84 3.51 -9.13
C SER A 318 10.78 3.43 -10.65
N ASN A 319 9.60 3.25 -11.22
CA ASN A 319 9.45 3.16 -12.67
C ASN A 319 9.34 4.53 -13.35
N ALA A 320 8.81 5.55 -12.66
CA ALA A 320 9.00 6.93 -13.08
C ALA A 320 10.50 7.27 -13.19
N LEU A 321 11.30 6.97 -12.16
CA LEU A 321 12.75 7.20 -12.18
C LEU A 321 13.46 6.39 -13.26
N LYS A 322 13.12 5.11 -13.46
CA LYS A 322 13.68 4.28 -14.54
C LYS A 322 13.37 4.86 -15.91
N MET A 323 12.15 5.32 -16.15
CA MET A 323 11.77 5.93 -17.42
C MET A 323 12.53 7.25 -17.64
N LEU A 324 12.64 8.10 -16.62
CA LEU A 324 13.46 9.31 -16.69
C LEU A 324 14.94 8.99 -16.95
N ASN A 325 15.48 7.90 -16.37
CA ASN A 325 16.84 7.43 -16.67
C ASN A 325 16.98 7.07 -18.17
N MET A 326 16.00 6.39 -18.75
CA MET A 326 16.02 6.03 -20.18
C MET A 326 15.96 7.26 -21.10
N LEU A 327 15.39 8.37 -20.64
CA LEU A 327 15.32 9.63 -21.37
C LEU A 327 16.57 10.50 -21.23
N LYS A 328 17.54 10.13 -20.38
CA LYS A 328 18.79 10.88 -20.24
C LYS A 328 19.57 10.90 -21.55
N GLY A 329 20.21 12.04 -21.84
CA GLY A 329 20.94 12.25 -23.09
C GLY A 329 20.05 12.48 -24.31
N SER A 330 18.73 12.60 -24.13
CA SER A 330 17.77 13.01 -25.17
C SER A 330 17.17 14.40 -24.87
N PRO A 331 16.48 15.04 -25.82
CA PRO A 331 15.74 16.29 -25.58
C PRO A 331 14.62 16.18 -24.51
N TRP A 332 14.26 14.96 -24.09
CA TRP A 332 13.28 14.72 -23.02
C TRP A 332 13.90 14.55 -21.64
N ALA A 333 15.22 14.66 -21.51
CA ALA A 333 15.89 14.57 -20.21
C ALA A 333 15.29 15.59 -19.23
N LYS A 334 14.97 15.11 -18.01
CA LYS A 334 14.46 15.95 -16.91
C LYS A 334 15.43 15.88 -15.74
N ASN A 335 15.54 16.99 -15.02
CA ASN A 335 16.12 17.00 -13.68
C ASN A 335 15.03 16.77 -12.64
N LEU A 336 15.38 16.25 -11.48
CA LEU A 336 14.44 16.22 -10.35
C LEU A 336 14.38 17.63 -9.75
N GLY A 337 13.17 18.19 -9.70
CA GLY A 337 12.93 19.47 -9.03
C GLY A 337 12.96 19.31 -7.50
N ARG A 338 12.91 20.44 -6.77
CA ARG A 338 12.92 20.42 -5.31
C ARG A 338 11.72 19.65 -4.72
N ASP A 339 10.55 19.75 -5.32
CA ASP A 339 9.36 18.98 -4.88
C ASP A 339 9.57 17.47 -5.05
N ASN A 340 10.22 17.04 -6.14
CA ASN A 340 10.53 15.62 -6.36
C ASN A 340 11.54 15.13 -5.32
N VAL A 341 12.62 15.88 -5.11
CA VAL A 341 13.66 15.58 -4.11
C VAL A 341 13.05 15.49 -2.72
N GLN A 342 12.17 16.43 -2.36
CA GLN A 342 11.50 16.44 -1.07
C GLN A 342 10.56 15.24 -0.91
N ALA A 343 9.81 14.86 -1.95
CA ALA A 343 8.95 13.67 -1.93
C ALA A 343 9.76 12.39 -1.70
N LEU A 344 10.88 12.24 -2.41
CA LEU A 344 11.79 11.09 -2.28
C LEU A 344 12.42 11.02 -0.89
N LEU A 345 13.00 12.12 -0.39
CA LEU A 345 13.61 12.15 0.94
C LEU A 345 12.57 11.91 2.04
N ASN A 346 11.37 12.48 1.92
CA ASN A 346 10.32 12.29 2.90
C ASN A 346 9.90 10.81 2.98
N PHE A 347 9.73 10.15 1.84
CA PHE A 347 9.41 8.72 1.79
C PHE A 347 10.55 7.84 2.35
N LEU A 348 11.81 8.11 1.99
CA LEU A 348 12.95 7.35 2.52
C LEU A 348 13.05 7.49 4.05
N ARG A 349 12.90 8.72 4.56
CA ARG A 349 12.90 9.01 6.00
C ARG A 349 11.73 8.34 6.71
N GLY A 350 10.52 8.47 6.19
CA GLY A 350 9.31 7.93 6.81
C GLY A 350 9.21 6.41 6.71
N GLY A 351 9.52 5.83 5.55
CA GLY A 351 9.58 4.37 5.35
C GLY A 351 10.52 3.67 6.33
N ALA A 352 11.64 4.30 6.69
CA ALA A 352 12.55 3.75 7.69
C ALA A 352 11.92 3.51 9.08
N TRP A 353 10.79 4.15 9.41
CA TRP A 353 10.04 3.90 10.66
C TRP A 353 9.22 2.61 10.64
N TYR A 354 8.85 2.15 9.44
CA TYR A 354 8.10 0.91 9.21
C TYR A 354 9.02 -0.31 8.99
N TYR A 355 10.28 -0.17 9.38
CA TYR A 355 11.30 -1.21 9.26
C TYR A 355 12.20 -1.22 10.50
N TYR A 356 12.45 -2.41 11.03
CA TYR A 356 13.24 -2.59 12.23
C TYR A 356 14.09 -3.85 12.17
N LYS A 357 15.41 -3.68 12.26
CA LYS A 357 16.43 -4.75 12.39
C LYS A 357 16.29 -5.92 11.40
N GLY A 358 16.08 -5.65 10.11
CA GLY A 358 15.91 -6.72 9.12
C GLY A 358 14.48 -7.04 8.75
N TYR A 359 13.49 -6.44 9.44
CA TYR A 359 12.09 -6.82 9.27
C TYR A 359 11.25 -5.59 8.97
N ARG A 360 10.40 -5.69 7.94
CA ARG A 360 9.22 -4.82 7.79
C ARG A 360 8.26 -5.04 8.96
N LEU A 361 7.39 -4.10 9.30
CA LEU A 361 6.38 -4.39 10.32
C LEU A 361 5.27 -5.31 9.77
N PRO A 362 4.68 -6.17 10.60
CA PRO A 362 3.49 -6.94 10.24
C PRO A 362 2.31 -6.04 9.83
N CYS A 363 1.47 -6.56 8.93
CA CYS A 363 0.19 -5.99 8.53
C CYS A 363 0.27 -4.62 7.85
N LEU A 364 1.30 -4.40 7.01
CA LEU A 364 1.47 -3.19 6.18
C LEU A 364 1.67 -3.50 4.69
N ASP A 365 1.50 -4.77 4.32
CA ASP A 365 1.56 -5.28 2.95
C ASP A 365 0.85 -6.63 2.85
N ARG A 366 0.78 -7.17 1.63
CA ARG A 366 0.11 -8.43 1.27
C ARG A 366 0.82 -9.72 1.71
N GLY A 367 1.98 -9.62 2.35
CA GLY A 367 2.85 -10.75 2.63
C GLY A 367 3.12 -10.98 4.11
N SER A 368 2.46 -10.28 5.03
CA SER A 368 2.72 -10.35 6.47
C SER A 368 2.66 -11.79 7.01
N TYR A 369 1.72 -12.59 6.52
CA TYR A 369 1.58 -13.99 6.91
C TYR A 369 2.44 -14.98 6.10
N VAL A 370 3.27 -14.48 5.17
CA VAL A 370 4.27 -15.32 4.50
C VAL A 370 5.34 -15.70 5.53
N TYR A 371 5.56 -17.00 5.73
CA TYR A 371 6.59 -17.47 6.66
C TYR A 371 7.97 -17.10 6.14
N ASN A 372 8.58 -16.04 6.69
CA ASN A 372 9.91 -15.58 6.32
C ASN A 372 10.65 -15.00 7.53
N PRO A 373 11.20 -15.86 8.39
CA PRO A 373 11.82 -15.43 9.65
C PRO A 373 13.23 -14.84 9.47
N THR A 374 13.75 -14.78 8.25
CA THR A 374 15.09 -14.23 7.98
C THR A 374 15.05 -12.73 7.69
N GLU A 375 16.08 -12.02 8.12
CA GLU A 375 16.25 -10.61 7.79
C GLU A 375 16.27 -10.37 6.27
N LEU A 376 15.58 -9.32 5.85
CA LEU A 376 15.57 -8.82 4.48
C LEU A 376 15.94 -7.34 4.45
N SER A 377 16.49 -6.88 3.34
CA SER A 377 16.68 -5.45 3.11
C SER A 377 15.33 -4.74 3.04
N ILE A 378 15.32 -3.46 3.42
CA ILE A 378 14.12 -2.63 3.37
C ILE A 378 13.61 -2.54 1.91
N PRO A 379 12.29 -2.59 1.67
CA PRO A 379 11.77 -2.73 0.30
C PRO A 379 12.16 -1.60 -0.67
N TYR A 380 12.43 -0.37 -0.18
CA TYR A 380 12.85 0.73 -1.05
C TYR A 380 14.34 0.70 -1.45
N ALA A 381 15.13 -0.28 -1.00
CA ALA A 381 16.59 -0.30 -1.18
C ALA A 381 17.01 -0.10 -2.65
N GLY A 382 16.35 -0.77 -3.59
CA GLY A 382 16.64 -0.62 -5.02
C GLY A 382 16.31 0.78 -5.57
N MET A 383 15.29 1.46 -5.02
CA MET A 383 14.99 2.85 -5.36
C MET A 383 16.08 3.79 -4.84
N LEU A 384 16.57 3.58 -3.61
CA LEU A 384 17.69 4.33 -3.04
C LEU A 384 18.97 4.16 -3.86
N ASP A 385 19.32 2.93 -4.23
CA ASP A 385 20.48 2.64 -5.08
C ASP A 385 20.36 3.34 -6.44
N ASN A 386 19.16 3.36 -7.03
CA ASN A 386 18.91 4.08 -8.27
C ASN A 386 19.12 5.60 -8.10
N LEU A 387 18.66 6.21 -7.01
CA LEU A 387 18.89 7.64 -6.74
C LEU A 387 20.38 7.95 -6.63
N ILE A 388 21.13 7.12 -5.92
CA ILE A 388 22.58 7.32 -5.75
C ILE A 388 23.32 7.13 -7.08
N GLY A 389 22.95 6.14 -7.88
CA GLY A 389 23.60 5.86 -9.16
C GLY A 389 23.27 6.85 -10.26
N ASN A 390 22.13 7.56 -10.18
CA ASN A 390 21.61 8.34 -11.30
C ASN A 390 21.23 9.78 -10.99
N TRP A 391 21.01 10.16 -9.73
CA TRP A 391 20.31 11.41 -9.41
C TRP A 391 20.99 12.26 -8.35
N MET A 392 22.20 11.91 -7.90
CA MET A 392 22.93 12.64 -6.84
C MET A 392 23.06 14.14 -7.13
N ASP A 393 23.26 14.53 -8.39
CA ASP A 393 23.37 15.93 -8.81
C ASP A 393 22.09 16.76 -8.58
N SER A 394 20.95 16.11 -8.32
CA SER A 394 19.69 16.79 -7.94
C SER A 394 19.60 17.11 -6.44
N PHE A 395 20.49 16.54 -5.61
CA PHE A 395 20.49 16.68 -4.15
C PHE A 395 21.59 17.64 -3.70
N THR A 396 21.34 18.36 -2.60
CA THR A 396 22.36 19.18 -1.92
C THR A 396 23.47 18.30 -1.32
N PRO A 397 24.69 18.84 -1.06
CA PRO A 397 25.75 18.07 -0.42
C PRO A 397 25.35 17.40 0.91
N GLU A 398 24.50 18.04 1.69
CA GLU A 398 23.93 17.51 2.94
C GLU A 398 23.03 16.31 2.67
N GLU A 399 22.09 16.43 1.72
CA GLU A 399 21.18 15.36 1.32
C GLU A 399 21.93 14.19 0.67
N GLN A 400 22.99 14.47 -0.09
CA GLN A 400 23.88 13.44 -0.64
C GLN A 400 24.56 12.63 0.48
N ARG A 401 25.06 13.29 1.53
CA ARG A 401 25.62 12.60 2.70
C ARG A 401 24.58 11.75 3.41
N GLU A 402 23.34 12.23 3.51
CA GLU A 402 22.22 11.44 4.06
C GLU A 402 21.94 10.18 3.26
N LEU A 403 21.78 10.29 1.94
CA LEU A 403 21.51 9.14 1.07
C LEU A 403 22.63 8.10 1.15
N LEU A 404 23.89 8.54 1.15
CA LEU A 404 25.04 7.65 1.25
C LEU A 404 25.12 6.93 2.61
N GLN A 405 24.87 7.64 3.72
CA GLN A 405 24.80 7.01 5.03
C GLN A 405 23.63 6.02 5.10
N LEU A 406 22.44 6.42 4.64
CA LEU A 406 21.26 5.57 4.60
C LEU A 406 21.54 4.29 3.80
N GLN A 407 22.20 4.38 2.65
CA GLN A 407 22.54 3.22 1.84
C GLN A 407 23.48 2.25 2.58
N GLN A 408 24.47 2.78 3.32
CA GLN A 408 25.38 1.94 4.11
C GLN A 408 24.64 1.18 5.21
N GLU A 409 23.69 1.82 5.87
CA GLU A 409 22.87 1.22 6.93
C GLU A 409 21.82 0.24 6.40
N VAL A 410 21.20 0.55 5.25
CA VAL A 410 20.29 -0.33 4.50
C VAL A 410 20.98 -1.63 4.10
N LYS A 411 22.24 -1.57 3.64
CA LYS A 411 23.04 -2.76 3.29
C LYS A 411 23.36 -3.65 4.50
N LYS A 412 23.22 -3.13 5.73
CA LYS A 412 23.42 -3.86 6.98
C LYS A 412 22.12 -4.26 7.65
N ASN A 413 20.96 -3.92 7.10
CA ASN A 413 19.65 -4.10 7.72
C ASN A 413 19.53 -3.43 9.11
N ARG A 414 20.31 -2.37 9.36
CA ARG A 414 20.38 -1.67 10.66
C ARG A 414 20.32 -0.16 10.41
N ILE A 415 19.10 0.35 10.23
CA ILE A 415 18.83 1.77 9.96
C ILE A 415 18.57 2.49 11.28
N THR A 416 19.63 3.08 11.85
CA THR A 416 19.61 3.88 13.08
C THR A 416 19.76 5.38 12.81
N MET A 417 20.56 5.75 11.79
CA MET A 417 20.81 7.11 11.33
C MET A 417 21.11 8.07 12.50
N GLU A 418 21.97 7.65 13.44
CA GLU A 418 22.22 8.30 14.74
C GLU A 418 22.79 9.73 14.64
N THR A 419 23.30 10.11 13.48
CA THR A 419 23.79 11.46 13.17
C THR A 419 22.66 12.47 12.88
N TYR A 420 21.40 12.01 12.78
CA TYR A 420 20.23 12.83 12.51
C TYR A 420 19.40 13.05 13.78
N ALA A 421 18.74 14.22 13.86
CA ALA A 421 17.92 14.58 15.00
C ALA A 421 16.74 13.59 15.22
N PRO A 422 16.30 13.40 16.47
CA PRO A 422 15.05 12.71 16.77
C PRO A 422 13.86 13.27 15.97
N GLY A 423 12.92 12.41 15.60
CA GLY A 423 11.79 12.70 14.72
C GLY A 423 12.08 12.46 13.23
N VAL A 424 13.36 12.34 12.82
CA VAL A 424 13.71 12.05 11.41
C VAL A 424 13.72 10.55 11.13
N TYR A 425 14.54 9.77 11.84
CA TYR A 425 14.69 8.30 11.68
C TYR A 425 14.50 7.49 12.98
N SER A 426 14.54 8.16 14.13
CA SER A 426 14.42 7.60 15.47
C SER A 426 13.69 8.61 16.37
N GLY A 427 13.35 8.24 17.60
CA GLY A 427 12.51 9.05 18.47
C GLY A 427 11.05 8.63 18.35
N THR A 428 10.13 9.59 18.30
CA THR A 428 8.69 9.40 18.14
C THR A 428 8.19 10.11 16.88
N ARG A 429 7.19 9.54 16.19
CA ARG A 429 6.61 10.16 14.99
C ARG A 429 5.14 9.82 14.80
N TRP A 430 4.35 10.84 14.48
CA TRP A 430 2.94 10.72 14.08
C TRP A 430 2.81 10.75 12.56
N PHE A 431 2.26 9.68 11.98
CA PHE A 431 1.96 9.55 10.55
C PHE A 431 0.48 9.87 10.31
N PHE A 432 0.20 11.16 10.21
CA PHE A 432 -1.16 11.70 10.19
C PHE A 432 -2.03 11.29 8.99
N ASN A 433 -1.45 10.79 7.90
CA ASN A 433 -2.23 10.27 6.78
C ASN A 433 -2.64 8.80 6.97
N ASN A 434 -2.02 8.09 7.91
CA ASN A 434 -2.30 6.68 8.19
C ASN A 434 -2.84 6.45 9.60
N ASP A 435 -2.87 7.49 10.43
CA ASP A 435 -3.23 7.43 11.85
C ASP A 435 -2.28 6.51 12.68
N ASP A 436 -0.98 6.46 12.33
CA ASP A 436 0.02 5.67 13.09
C ASP A 436 0.87 6.52 14.05
N LEU A 437 1.07 6.06 15.27
CA LEU A 437 2.10 6.55 16.18
C LEU A 437 3.22 5.52 16.30
N ILE A 438 4.46 5.93 16.03
CA ILE A 438 5.63 5.04 16.11
C ILE A 438 6.70 5.63 17.03
N LYS A 439 7.23 4.79 17.94
CA LYS A 439 8.47 5.03 18.69
C LYS A 439 9.53 4.09 18.14
N LYS A 440 10.68 4.63 17.74
CA LYS A 440 11.81 3.84 17.23
C LYS A 440 13.11 4.28 17.88
N THR A 441 13.85 3.33 18.43
CA THR A 441 15.21 3.52 18.97
C THR A 441 16.11 2.39 18.44
N PRO A 442 17.44 2.45 18.64
CA PRO A 442 18.30 1.30 18.37
C PRO A 442 17.95 0.05 19.22
N ASP A 443 17.36 0.26 20.39
CA ASP A 443 17.06 -0.81 21.34
C ASP A 443 15.68 -1.44 21.15
N TYR A 444 14.66 -0.67 20.80
CA TYR A 444 13.29 -1.16 20.62
C TYR A 444 12.48 -0.32 19.65
N HIS A 445 11.34 -0.88 19.24
CA HIS A 445 10.35 -0.27 18.38
C HIS A 445 8.96 -0.55 18.95
N ILE A 446 8.11 0.48 18.94
CA ILE A 446 6.68 0.40 19.29
C ILE A 446 5.92 1.03 18.15
N THR A 447 4.94 0.33 17.59
CA THR A 447 3.97 0.91 16.65
C THR A 447 2.57 0.77 17.19
N ILE A 448 1.77 1.81 17.02
CA ILE A 448 0.34 1.84 17.30
C ILE A 448 -0.34 2.21 15.99
N ASN A 449 -0.97 1.22 15.36
CA ASN A 449 -1.70 1.36 14.11
C ASN A 449 -3.19 1.52 14.38
N MET A 450 -3.73 2.67 14.01
CA MET A 450 -5.14 3.02 14.14
C MET A 450 -5.70 3.33 12.75
N ALA A 451 -7.03 3.33 12.60
CA ALA A 451 -7.65 4.03 11.48
C ALA A 451 -8.96 4.67 11.92
N SER A 452 -9.00 6.00 11.85
CA SER A 452 -10.25 6.74 11.79
C SER A 452 -10.97 6.47 10.47
N VAL A 453 -12.17 7.04 10.29
CA VAL A 453 -12.92 6.92 9.03
C VAL A 453 -12.18 7.53 7.82
N ARG A 454 -11.11 8.31 8.04
CA ARG A 454 -10.29 8.92 6.98
C ARG A 454 -9.30 7.94 6.35
N CYS A 455 -8.91 6.92 7.11
CA CYS A 455 -7.94 5.91 6.70
C CYS A 455 -8.67 4.60 6.39
N ASP A 456 -8.09 3.81 5.50
CA ASP A 456 -8.58 2.47 5.17
C ASP A 456 -7.64 1.42 5.76
N GLY A 457 -8.22 0.29 6.15
CA GLY A 457 -7.44 -0.86 6.62
C GLY A 457 -6.75 -1.58 5.47
N LEU A 458 -5.98 -2.60 5.81
CA LEU A 458 -5.24 -3.37 4.83
C LEU A 458 -6.15 -4.36 4.07
N GLU A 459 -5.94 -4.47 2.76
CA GLU A 459 -6.64 -5.44 1.92
C GLU A 459 -6.37 -6.90 2.32
N SER A 460 -7.35 -7.77 2.09
CA SER A 460 -7.22 -9.23 2.21
C SER A 460 -7.55 -9.88 0.86
N ALA A 461 -6.75 -10.85 0.44
CA ALA A 461 -7.01 -11.63 -0.78
C ALA A 461 -6.68 -13.11 -0.54
N ALA A 462 -7.68 -13.86 -0.08
CA ALA A 462 -7.55 -15.26 0.34
C ALA A 462 -6.97 -16.21 -0.74
N SER A 463 -7.13 -15.85 -2.01
CA SER A 463 -6.71 -16.65 -3.15
C SER A 463 -5.19 -16.60 -3.41
N PHE A 464 -4.49 -15.52 -3.02
CA PHE A 464 -3.06 -15.35 -3.38
C PHE A 464 -2.22 -14.50 -2.40
N ALA A 465 -2.81 -13.89 -1.38
CA ALA A 465 -2.14 -13.01 -0.42
C ALA A 465 -2.63 -13.26 1.02
N ASP A 466 -2.31 -12.33 1.93
CA ASP A 466 -2.80 -12.33 3.30
C ASP A 466 -4.34 -12.35 3.35
N ALA A 467 -4.90 -13.28 4.12
CA ALA A 467 -6.34 -13.57 4.11
C ALA A 467 -7.11 -13.04 5.34
N TYR A 468 -6.41 -12.55 6.37
CA TYR A 468 -6.96 -12.23 7.70
C TYR A 468 -6.63 -10.81 8.18
N ASN A 469 -6.51 -9.83 7.27
CA ASN A 469 -6.21 -8.43 7.62
C ASN A 469 -7.45 -7.71 8.21
N PHE A 470 -8.00 -8.26 9.30
CA PHE A 470 -9.24 -7.80 9.93
C PHE A 470 -9.02 -6.74 11.01
N TYR A 471 -7.95 -6.89 11.80
CA TYR A 471 -7.63 -6.09 12.97
C TYR A 471 -6.39 -5.16 12.87
N PRO A 472 -5.65 -5.02 11.75
CA PRO A 472 -4.44 -4.18 11.72
C PRO A 472 -4.61 -2.73 12.18
N THR A 473 -5.81 -2.17 12.01
CA THR A 473 -6.12 -0.75 12.27
C THR A 473 -6.98 -0.52 13.53
N ASP A 474 -7.17 -1.56 14.35
CA ASP A 474 -8.00 -1.50 15.57
C ASP A 474 -7.20 -1.05 16.80
N GLY A 475 -6.18 -0.21 16.60
CA GLY A 475 -5.22 0.12 17.65
C GLY A 475 -4.21 -1.00 17.87
N MET A 476 -3.84 -1.70 16.79
CA MET A 476 -2.86 -2.77 16.84
C MET A 476 -1.54 -2.21 17.36
N THR A 477 -1.04 -2.77 18.46
CA THR A 477 0.11 -2.22 19.21
C THR A 477 1.22 -3.25 19.28
N LEU A 478 2.26 -3.10 18.46
CA LEU A 478 3.35 -4.06 18.35
C LEU A 478 4.60 -3.57 19.08
N PHE A 479 5.27 -4.48 19.80
CA PHE A 479 6.53 -4.23 20.51
C PHE A 479 7.63 -5.11 19.93
N GLN A 480 8.70 -4.50 19.44
CA GLN A 480 9.77 -5.22 18.77
C GLN A 480 11.14 -4.83 19.34
N ARG A 481 11.92 -5.82 19.77
CA ARG A 481 13.32 -5.65 20.19
C ARG A 481 14.27 -6.29 19.18
N SER A 482 13.88 -7.44 18.66
CA SER A 482 14.59 -8.20 17.63
C SER A 482 14.05 -7.92 16.22
N GLY A 483 12.79 -7.49 16.10
CA GLY A 483 12.12 -7.19 14.83
C GLY A 483 11.21 -8.33 14.34
N ASP A 484 11.42 -9.55 14.79
CA ASP A 484 10.72 -10.76 14.34
C ASP A 484 9.78 -11.37 15.38
N GLU A 485 9.51 -10.66 16.49
CA GLU A 485 8.63 -11.08 17.59
C GLU A 485 7.30 -11.68 17.10
N TYR A 486 6.77 -11.16 16.00
CA TYR A 486 5.46 -11.51 15.47
C TYR A 486 5.52 -12.47 14.28
N PHE A 487 6.44 -12.27 13.32
CA PHE A 487 6.55 -13.11 12.12
C PHE A 487 6.79 -14.59 12.41
N ARG A 488 7.38 -14.93 13.57
CA ARG A 488 7.59 -16.33 13.99
C ARG A 488 6.30 -17.08 14.30
N ILE A 489 5.26 -16.37 14.71
CA ILE A 489 4.03 -16.97 15.26
C ILE A 489 2.79 -16.75 14.40
N MET A 490 2.88 -15.96 13.32
CA MET A 490 1.72 -15.58 12.50
C MET A 490 0.91 -16.76 11.94
N GLY A 491 1.53 -17.94 11.74
CA GLY A 491 0.81 -19.16 11.36
C GLY A 491 -0.18 -19.67 12.42
N GLY A 492 0.13 -19.49 13.70
CA GLY A 492 -0.67 -19.91 14.87
C GLY A 492 -1.38 -18.74 15.58
N TRP A 493 -1.33 -17.55 14.97
CA TRP A 493 -1.84 -16.31 15.52
C TRP A 493 -3.36 -16.29 15.64
N ASP A 494 -3.85 -15.96 16.81
CA ASP A 494 -5.25 -15.61 17.01
C ASP A 494 -5.48 -14.16 16.60
N VAL A 495 -6.09 -13.92 15.44
CA VAL A 495 -6.24 -12.53 14.96
C VAL A 495 -7.23 -11.73 15.81
N THR A 496 -8.13 -12.40 16.55
CA THR A 496 -9.03 -11.75 17.52
C THR A 496 -8.29 -11.29 18.78
N ALA A 497 -7.08 -11.82 19.02
CA ALA A 497 -6.18 -11.38 20.06
C ALA A 497 -4.95 -10.66 19.49
N SER A 498 -5.09 -9.92 18.38
CA SER A 498 -4.00 -9.09 17.88
C SER A 498 -3.55 -8.09 18.96
N PRO A 499 -2.24 -7.86 19.18
CA PRO A 499 -1.76 -6.97 20.24
C PRO A 499 -2.44 -5.59 20.21
N GLY A 500 -2.85 -5.06 21.36
CA GLY A 500 -3.48 -3.74 21.51
C GLY A 500 -4.97 -3.63 21.16
N VAL A 501 -5.55 -4.61 20.45
CA VAL A 501 -6.92 -4.50 19.96
C VAL A 501 -7.92 -4.81 21.07
N THR A 502 -9.09 -4.15 21.00
CA THR A 502 -10.26 -4.54 21.80
C THR A 502 -11.21 -5.29 20.88
N ALA A 503 -11.43 -6.57 21.11
CA ALA A 503 -12.16 -7.45 20.19
C ALA A 503 -12.96 -8.52 20.91
N ARG A 504 -13.95 -9.07 20.22
CA ARG A 504 -14.65 -10.28 20.65
C ARG A 504 -13.80 -11.51 20.35
N GLU A 505 -13.66 -12.41 21.32
CA GLU A 505 -13.09 -13.72 21.08
C GLU A 505 -13.88 -14.51 20.02
N GLY A 506 -13.17 -15.16 19.10
CA GLY A 506 -13.80 -16.04 18.11
C GLY A 506 -12.96 -16.31 16.87
N MET A 507 -11.67 -16.67 17.04
CA MET A 507 -10.80 -17.02 15.90
C MET A 507 -11.39 -18.13 15.02
N ASP A 508 -12.01 -19.12 15.65
CA ASP A 508 -12.69 -20.25 15.01
C ASP A 508 -13.94 -19.83 14.21
N LYS A 509 -14.52 -18.67 14.52
CA LYS A 509 -15.69 -18.09 13.85
C LYS A 509 -15.33 -17.26 12.61
N LEU A 510 -14.04 -16.99 12.40
CA LEU A 510 -13.57 -16.17 11.27
C LEU A 510 -13.27 -17.02 10.03
N VAL A 511 -13.83 -16.59 8.90
CA VAL A 511 -13.51 -17.13 7.57
C VAL A 511 -12.65 -16.14 6.79
N PRO A 512 -11.73 -16.61 5.93
CA PRO A 512 -10.94 -15.72 5.08
C PRO A 512 -11.84 -15.02 4.05
N VAL A 513 -11.49 -13.80 3.66
CA VAL A 513 -12.28 -12.99 2.70
C VAL A 513 -11.39 -12.34 1.65
N GLU A 514 -12.02 -11.92 0.55
CA GLU A 514 -11.50 -10.92 -0.36
C GLU A 514 -12.11 -9.57 0.04
N ASN A 515 -11.27 -8.62 0.44
CA ASN A 515 -11.66 -7.26 0.81
C ASN A 515 -10.53 -6.32 0.36
N TRP A 516 -10.81 -5.45 -0.61
CA TRP A 516 -9.81 -4.57 -1.19
C TRP A 516 -9.64 -3.23 -0.49
N ARG A 517 -10.41 -2.95 0.57
CA ARG A 517 -10.35 -1.69 1.36
C ARG A 517 -10.06 -1.91 2.84
N GLY A 518 -10.15 -3.15 3.32
CA GLY A 518 -9.97 -3.48 4.73
C GLY A 518 -11.05 -2.86 5.64
N TYR A 519 -10.66 -2.58 6.88
CA TYR A 519 -11.54 -2.13 7.96
C TYR A 519 -11.00 -0.86 8.62
N CYS A 520 -11.89 -0.02 9.13
CA CYS A 520 -11.53 1.21 9.83
C CYS A 520 -12.55 1.52 10.93
N SER A 521 -12.31 2.54 11.74
CA SER A 521 -13.31 3.07 12.66
C SER A 521 -14.34 3.92 11.92
N ARG A 522 -15.58 3.90 12.39
CA ARG A 522 -16.68 4.78 11.95
C ARG A 522 -16.46 6.24 12.34
N SER A 523 -15.61 6.48 13.33
CA SER A 523 -15.41 7.82 13.89
C SER A 523 -14.33 8.59 13.13
N ASN A 524 -14.60 9.87 12.85
CA ASN A 524 -13.59 10.81 12.36
C ASN A 524 -12.77 11.39 13.53
N PHE A 525 -12.13 10.53 14.31
CA PHE A 525 -11.31 10.94 15.46
C PHE A 525 -10.10 10.03 15.62
N ALA A 526 -8.92 10.58 15.32
CA ALA A 526 -7.62 10.01 15.66
C ALA A 526 -6.59 11.14 15.64
N ALA A 527 -5.74 11.22 16.67
CA ALA A 527 -4.63 12.16 16.73
C ALA A 527 -3.45 11.55 17.47
N GLY A 528 -2.25 11.99 17.09
CA GLY A 528 -1.02 11.80 17.86
C GLY A 528 -0.27 13.12 18.00
N ALA A 529 0.23 13.43 19.19
CA ALA A 529 1.05 14.60 19.48
C ALA A 529 2.43 14.17 19.95
N THR A 530 3.45 14.75 19.32
CA THR A 530 4.86 14.55 19.66
C THR A 530 5.69 15.69 19.09
N ASP A 531 6.88 15.89 19.62
CA ASP A 531 7.89 16.82 19.09
C ASP A 531 9.10 16.09 18.47
N GLY A 532 9.02 14.77 18.31
CA GLY A 532 10.09 13.92 17.77
C GLY A 532 10.95 13.23 18.83
N GLY A 533 10.83 13.61 20.09
CA GLY A 533 11.70 13.17 21.18
C GLY A 533 11.41 11.77 21.75
N SER A 534 11.45 11.69 23.08
CA SER A 534 11.19 10.44 23.81
C SER A 534 9.70 10.20 24.06
N ASN A 535 8.89 11.27 24.04
CA ASN A 535 7.52 11.25 24.53
C ASN A 535 6.52 11.49 23.41
N ALA A 536 5.35 10.88 23.54
CA ALA A 536 4.27 11.01 22.59
C ALA A 536 2.95 10.52 23.17
N VAL A 537 1.86 11.13 22.72
CA VAL A 537 0.51 10.67 23.03
C VAL A 537 -0.26 10.45 21.75
N ALA A 538 -1.12 9.44 21.73
CA ALA A 538 -2.10 9.25 20.68
C ALA A 538 -3.42 8.71 21.24
N GLY A 539 -4.50 8.90 20.51
CA GLY A 539 -5.76 8.25 20.81
C GLY A 539 -6.76 8.34 19.67
N TYR A 540 -7.73 7.44 19.71
CA TYR A 540 -8.78 7.35 18.70
C TYR A 540 -10.08 6.80 19.30
N ILE A 541 -11.20 7.06 18.62
CA ILE A 541 -12.49 6.47 18.97
C ILE A 541 -12.68 5.26 18.07
N PHE A 542 -12.78 4.09 18.68
CA PHE A 542 -12.93 2.83 17.99
C PHE A 542 -14.40 2.41 17.92
N GLU A 543 -14.88 2.21 16.70
CA GLU A 543 -16.08 1.42 16.39
C GLU A 543 -15.92 0.90 14.97
N LYS A 544 -15.67 -0.40 14.78
CA LYS A 544 -15.29 -0.94 13.46
C LYS A 544 -16.41 -0.79 12.41
N MET A 545 -16.01 -0.49 11.18
CA MET A 545 -16.77 -0.69 9.96
C MET A 545 -15.91 -1.29 8.85
N ASN A 546 -16.56 -1.91 7.86
CA ASN A 546 -15.92 -2.27 6.60
C ASN A 546 -15.72 -1.01 5.75
N ALA A 547 -14.49 -0.73 5.32
CA ALA A 547 -14.20 0.46 4.54
C ALA A 547 -14.82 0.43 3.14
N SER A 548 -15.19 -0.75 2.63
CA SER A 548 -15.90 -0.89 1.36
C SER A 548 -17.34 -0.36 1.39
N ALA A 549 -17.88 -0.08 2.58
CA ALA A 549 -19.19 0.55 2.77
C ALA A 549 -19.16 2.07 2.59
N LYS A 550 -17.99 2.70 2.43
CA LYS A 550 -17.85 4.13 2.15
C LYS A 550 -18.40 4.46 0.76
N GLU A 551 -18.90 5.69 0.60
CA GLU A 551 -19.39 6.18 -0.69
C GLU A 551 -18.28 6.19 -1.75
N GLY A 552 -18.63 5.91 -3.01
CA GLY A 552 -17.70 5.94 -4.13
C GLY A 552 -16.71 4.78 -4.22
N VAL A 553 -16.82 3.75 -3.37
CA VAL A 553 -16.03 2.52 -3.49
C VAL A 553 -16.70 1.55 -4.47
N ASN A 554 -16.02 1.26 -5.57
CA ASN A 554 -16.48 0.36 -6.63
C ASN A 554 -16.05 -1.11 -6.43
N ASP A 555 -14.93 -1.37 -5.78
CA ASP A 555 -14.42 -2.73 -5.55
C ASP A 555 -14.60 -3.17 -4.09
N LYS A 556 -15.63 -3.98 -3.83
CA LYS A 556 -16.07 -4.36 -2.47
C LYS A 556 -15.62 -5.75 -2.02
N GLY A 557 -15.07 -6.56 -2.92
CA GLY A 557 -14.72 -7.96 -2.65
C GLY A 557 -15.95 -8.81 -2.26
N ASN A 558 -15.76 -9.82 -1.41
CA ASN A 558 -16.80 -10.77 -0.99
C ASN A 558 -17.12 -10.74 0.52
N SER A 559 -16.61 -9.74 1.23
CA SER A 559 -16.67 -9.65 2.69
C SER A 559 -18.02 -9.23 3.29
N GLU A 560 -19.00 -8.86 2.46
CA GLU A 560 -20.31 -8.39 2.92
C GLU A 560 -21.08 -9.49 3.66
N GLY A 561 -21.62 -9.16 4.84
CA GLY A 561 -22.39 -10.10 5.67
C GLY A 561 -21.58 -11.22 6.35
N LEU A 562 -20.27 -11.31 6.11
CA LEU A 562 -19.39 -12.30 6.73
C LEU A 562 -18.77 -11.79 8.04
N ASN A 563 -18.32 -12.73 8.87
CA ASN A 563 -17.52 -12.45 10.08
C ASN A 563 -18.18 -11.45 11.04
N GLU A 564 -19.44 -11.69 11.44
CA GLU A 564 -20.21 -10.75 12.29
C GLU A 564 -19.50 -10.42 13.62
N VAL A 565 -18.67 -11.34 14.13
CA VAL A 565 -17.86 -11.17 15.36
C VAL A 565 -16.88 -9.99 15.29
N LEU A 566 -16.57 -9.46 14.10
CA LEU A 566 -15.72 -8.28 13.92
C LEU A 566 -16.37 -6.99 14.45
N TYR A 567 -17.69 -6.95 14.57
CA TYR A 567 -18.44 -5.72 14.78
C TYR A 567 -19.22 -5.69 16.09
N GLY A 568 -19.87 -4.56 16.36
CA GLY A 568 -20.86 -4.45 17.43
C GLY A 568 -20.26 -4.14 18.80
N PHE A 569 -19.13 -3.47 18.85
CA PHE A 569 -18.55 -2.93 20.08
C PHE A 569 -17.83 -1.61 19.80
N LYS A 570 -17.62 -0.81 20.85
CA LYS A 570 -16.92 0.48 20.79
C LYS A 570 -15.96 0.64 21.97
N ALA A 571 -14.95 1.49 21.82
CA ALA A 571 -14.04 1.90 22.89
C ALA A 571 -13.37 3.25 22.58
N TYR A 572 -12.99 3.99 23.62
CA TYR A 572 -12.10 5.16 23.55
C TYR A 572 -10.71 4.71 23.98
N LYS A 573 -9.73 4.77 23.08
CA LYS A 573 -8.42 4.15 23.26
C LYS A 573 -7.33 5.20 23.13
N SER A 574 -6.46 5.31 24.12
CA SER A 574 -5.30 6.20 24.09
C SER A 574 -4.02 5.49 24.54
N TYR A 575 -2.90 6.04 24.09
CA TYR A 575 -1.56 5.52 24.23
C TYR A 575 -0.63 6.67 24.60
N PHE A 576 0.15 6.50 25.65
CA PHE A 576 1.01 7.53 26.25
C PHE A 576 2.42 6.96 26.36
N ILE A 577 3.41 7.60 25.75
CA ILE A 577 4.80 7.15 25.73
C ILE A 577 5.60 8.12 26.58
N LEU A 578 6.05 7.66 27.74
CA LEU A 578 6.85 8.42 28.71
C LEU A 578 8.23 7.78 28.81
N GLY A 579 9.16 8.27 28.00
CA GLY A 579 10.47 7.65 27.84
C GLY A 579 10.35 6.22 27.32
N ASP A 580 10.67 5.24 28.18
CA ASP A 580 10.64 3.81 27.88
C ASP A 580 9.34 3.11 28.33
N TYR A 581 8.38 3.85 28.87
CA TYR A 581 7.09 3.33 29.29
C TYR A 581 6.02 3.70 28.28
N MET A 582 5.25 2.72 27.82
CA MET A 582 4.01 2.95 27.08
C MET A 582 2.83 2.60 27.99
N VAL A 583 1.93 3.54 28.23
CA VAL A 583 0.69 3.38 28.99
C VAL A 583 -0.46 3.36 27.98
N ALA A 584 -1.31 2.35 28.06
CA ALA A 584 -2.52 2.27 27.25
C ALA A 584 -3.74 2.37 28.16
N LEU A 585 -4.63 3.32 27.84
CA LEU A 585 -5.88 3.54 28.56
C LEU A 585 -7.08 3.30 27.65
N GLY A 586 -8.10 2.67 28.20
CA GLY A 586 -9.37 2.39 27.57
C GLY A 586 -10.53 2.83 28.42
N ALA A 587 -11.53 3.44 27.80
CA ALA A 587 -12.78 3.80 28.44
C ALA A 587 -13.97 3.58 27.51
N GLY A 588 -15.18 3.48 28.08
CA GLY A 588 -16.40 3.34 27.30
C GLY A 588 -16.54 2.00 26.58
N VAL A 589 -15.80 0.97 27.01
CA VAL A 589 -15.84 -0.36 26.39
C VAL A 589 -17.24 -0.92 26.52
N THR A 590 -17.93 -1.02 25.38
CA THR A 590 -19.34 -1.39 25.35
C THR A 590 -19.57 -2.44 24.27
N ASN A 591 -20.11 -3.59 24.67
CA ASN A 591 -20.63 -4.59 23.74
C ASN A 591 -22.07 -4.23 23.33
N LYS A 592 -22.25 -3.83 22.08
CA LYS A 592 -23.57 -3.51 21.49
C LYS A 592 -24.31 -4.75 20.98
N ARG A 593 -23.65 -5.91 20.93
CA ARG A 593 -24.20 -7.20 20.49
C ARG A 593 -23.91 -8.30 21.54
N PRO A 594 -24.42 -8.17 22.77
CA PRO A 594 -24.14 -9.13 23.86
C PRO A 594 -24.77 -10.52 23.64
N GLU A 595 -25.63 -10.68 22.65
CA GLU A 595 -26.21 -11.95 22.24
C GLU A 595 -25.27 -12.81 21.37
N LEU A 596 -24.24 -12.21 20.75
CA LEU A 596 -23.21 -12.94 20.01
C LEU A 596 -22.24 -13.59 21.00
N ASP A 597 -22.03 -14.90 20.88
CA ASP A 597 -21.10 -15.65 21.73
C ASP A 597 -19.64 -15.15 21.62
N GLY A 598 -18.92 -15.17 22.74
CA GLY A 598 -17.53 -14.70 22.87
C GLY A 598 -17.43 -13.41 23.69
N GLU A 599 -16.50 -13.42 24.65
CA GLU A 599 -16.20 -12.28 25.53
C GLU A 599 -15.48 -11.15 24.78
N ILE A 600 -15.68 -9.92 25.23
CA ILE A 600 -14.86 -8.78 24.79
C ILE A 600 -13.56 -8.77 25.60
N ARG A 601 -12.44 -8.66 24.91
CA ARG A 601 -11.10 -8.63 25.49
C ARG A 601 -10.32 -7.47 24.91
N THR A 602 -9.44 -6.90 25.72
CA THR A 602 -8.37 -6.03 25.21
C THR A 602 -7.06 -6.80 25.32
N THR A 603 -6.45 -7.16 24.19
CA THR A 603 -5.17 -7.86 24.20
C THR A 603 -4.05 -6.88 24.50
N ILE A 604 -3.23 -7.19 25.49
CA ILE A 604 -2.03 -6.41 25.84
C ILE A 604 -0.91 -6.76 24.86
N ASP A 605 -0.65 -8.06 24.67
CA ASP A 605 0.28 -8.58 23.66
C ASP A 605 -0.04 -10.04 23.30
N GLN A 606 0.38 -10.46 22.11
CA GLN A 606 0.40 -11.83 21.61
C GLN A 606 1.68 -11.98 20.79
N THR A 607 2.75 -12.46 21.42
CA THR A 607 4.11 -12.41 20.89
C THR A 607 4.79 -13.77 20.96
N ALA A 608 5.91 -13.95 20.26
CA ALA A 608 6.70 -15.17 20.35
C ALA A 608 7.20 -15.42 21.78
N TRP A 609 6.87 -16.59 22.33
CA TRP A 609 7.41 -17.07 23.59
C TRP A 609 8.77 -17.71 23.35
N THR A 610 9.83 -16.92 23.45
CA THR A 610 11.20 -17.33 23.07
C THR A 610 12.08 -17.76 24.23
N ASP A 611 11.74 -17.38 25.46
CA ASP A 611 12.56 -17.60 26.65
C ASP A 611 11.67 -17.63 27.90
N GLU A 612 12.27 -17.79 29.08
CA GLU A 612 11.60 -17.79 30.37
C GLU A 612 10.74 -16.52 30.59
N VAL A 613 9.56 -16.73 31.18
CA VAL A 613 8.62 -15.67 31.53
C VAL A 613 8.46 -15.68 33.05
N PHE A 614 8.62 -14.51 33.67
CA PHE A 614 8.56 -14.34 35.11
C PHE A 614 7.40 -13.42 35.47
N SER A 615 6.70 -13.77 36.54
CA SER A 615 5.91 -12.81 37.31
C SER A 615 6.81 -12.16 38.35
N MET A 616 6.63 -10.86 38.60
CA MET A 616 7.46 -10.09 39.52
C MET A 616 6.60 -9.21 40.42
N LYS A 617 6.90 -9.27 41.72
CA LYS A 617 6.31 -8.43 42.77
C LYS A 617 7.41 -8.01 43.73
N ARG A 618 7.60 -6.71 43.98
CA ARG A 618 8.62 -6.17 44.90
C ARG A 618 10.02 -6.70 44.61
N GLY A 619 10.37 -6.77 43.33
CA GLY A 619 11.65 -7.27 42.84
C GLY A 619 11.85 -8.79 42.93
N LYS A 620 10.93 -9.54 43.57
CA LYS A 620 10.98 -11.01 43.59
C LYS A 620 10.39 -11.56 42.30
N MET A 621 11.17 -12.36 41.58
CA MET A 621 10.75 -13.03 40.34
C MET A 621 10.34 -14.48 40.60
N GLU A 622 9.23 -14.90 39.99
CA GLU A 622 8.71 -16.27 40.03
C GLU A 622 8.39 -16.73 38.61
N LEU A 623 8.85 -17.92 38.23
CA LEU A 623 8.64 -18.47 36.88
C LEU A 623 7.15 -18.73 36.63
N VAL A 624 6.65 -18.29 35.49
CA VAL A 624 5.27 -18.54 35.07
C VAL A 624 5.20 -19.94 34.44
N ALA A 625 4.42 -20.82 35.07
CA ALA A 625 4.17 -22.16 34.57
C ALA A 625 3.29 -22.13 33.29
N SER A 626 3.19 -23.25 32.59
CA SER A 626 2.23 -23.39 31.49
C SER A 626 0.79 -23.22 31.97
N GLY A 627 -0.11 -22.88 31.05
CA GLY A 627 -1.51 -22.60 31.34
C GLY A 627 -1.81 -21.12 31.56
N THR A 628 -3.05 -20.82 31.92
CA THR A 628 -3.54 -19.45 32.12
C THR A 628 -3.42 -19.04 33.58
N HIS A 629 -2.80 -17.89 33.83
CA HIS A 629 -2.58 -17.33 35.16
C HIS A 629 -3.12 -15.89 35.22
N SER A 630 -3.53 -15.45 36.41
CA SER A 630 -3.93 -14.05 36.61
C SER A 630 -2.71 -13.11 36.64
N LEU A 631 -2.87 -11.89 36.13
CA LEU A 631 -1.90 -10.79 36.28
C LEU A 631 -2.06 -10.03 37.61
N LEU A 632 -2.94 -10.50 38.48
CA LEU A 632 -3.10 -10.04 39.86
C LEU A 632 -2.66 -11.16 40.80
N SER A 633 -1.97 -10.82 41.90
CA SER A 633 -1.79 -11.78 43.00
C SER A 633 -3.10 -11.99 43.76
N ALA A 634 -3.14 -13.03 44.60
CA ALA A 634 -4.32 -13.38 45.40
C ALA A 634 -4.84 -12.24 46.31
N ASP A 635 -3.97 -11.29 46.69
CA ASP A 635 -4.31 -10.09 47.46
C ASP A 635 -4.73 -8.89 46.59
N GLY A 636 -4.88 -9.07 45.28
CA GLY A 636 -5.25 -8.01 44.33
C GLY A 636 -4.09 -7.09 43.92
N THR A 637 -2.85 -7.36 44.31
CA THR A 637 -1.70 -6.56 43.85
C THR A 637 -1.39 -6.85 42.38
N PRO A 638 -1.19 -5.83 41.52
CA PRO A 638 -0.79 -6.03 40.12
C PRO A 638 0.64 -6.58 40.04
N LEU A 639 0.85 -7.57 39.17
CA LEU A 639 2.15 -8.19 38.92
C LEU A 639 2.79 -7.60 37.66
N TRP A 640 4.11 -7.45 37.68
CA TRP A 640 4.89 -7.30 36.45
C TRP A 640 5.06 -8.68 35.81
N LEU A 641 4.79 -8.81 34.51
CA LEU A 641 5.17 -9.96 33.71
C LEU A 641 6.40 -9.58 32.88
N VAL A 642 7.47 -10.39 32.94
CA VAL A 642 8.74 -10.12 32.25
C VAL A 642 9.14 -11.34 31.43
N GLN A 643 9.20 -11.20 30.10
CA GLN A 643 9.89 -12.19 29.27
C GLN A 643 11.38 -11.83 29.21
N LYS A 644 12.26 -12.77 29.55
CA LYS A 644 13.71 -12.56 29.64
C LYS A 644 14.28 -11.93 28.37
N GLY A 645 14.99 -10.82 28.54
CA GLY A 645 15.61 -10.08 27.44
C GLY A 645 14.63 -9.37 26.49
N LYS A 646 13.33 -9.30 26.81
CA LYS A 646 12.28 -8.71 25.96
C LYS A 646 11.61 -7.51 26.66
N PHE A 647 10.29 -7.53 26.80
CA PHE A 647 9.48 -6.46 27.35
C PHE A 647 8.88 -6.89 28.70
N ALA A 648 8.48 -5.90 29.50
CA ALA A 648 7.74 -6.14 30.73
C ALA A 648 6.34 -5.49 30.66
N TYR A 649 5.34 -6.15 31.24
CA TYR A 649 3.94 -5.76 31.16
C TYR A 649 3.34 -5.70 32.56
N ARG A 650 2.47 -4.73 32.84
CA ARG A 650 1.72 -4.66 34.10
C ARG A 650 0.39 -3.98 33.87
N ILE A 651 -0.66 -4.44 34.56
CA ILE A 651 -1.96 -3.77 34.51
C ILE A 651 -2.03 -2.61 35.51
N LEU A 652 -2.94 -1.67 35.25
CA LEU A 652 -3.36 -0.64 36.20
C LEU A 652 -4.64 -1.14 36.91
N PRO A 653 -4.54 -1.64 38.15
CA PRO A 653 -5.65 -2.33 38.82
C PRO A 653 -6.86 -1.43 39.09
N GLU A 654 -6.68 -0.10 39.08
CA GLU A 654 -7.77 0.86 39.21
C GLU A 654 -8.73 0.83 38.01
N TYR A 655 -8.23 0.40 36.84
CA TYR A 655 -8.98 0.39 35.59
C TYR A 655 -9.20 -1.00 35.01
N THR A 656 -8.40 -1.99 35.43
CA THR A 656 -8.43 -3.36 34.90
C THR A 656 -8.69 -4.36 36.03
N ARG A 657 -9.90 -4.93 36.06
CA ARG A 657 -10.31 -5.86 37.12
C ARG A 657 -9.86 -7.29 36.88
N GLU A 658 -9.95 -7.77 35.64
CA GLU A 658 -9.57 -9.12 35.26
C GLU A 658 -8.55 -9.06 34.13
N ALA A 659 -7.40 -9.69 34.33
CA ALA A 659 -6.38 -9.83 33.31
C ALA A 659 -5.57 -11.10 33.49
N PHE A 660 -5.12 -11.65 32.37
CA PHE A 660 -4.56 -12.99 32.30
C PHE A 660 -3.32 -13.04 31.41
N VAL A 661 -2.48 -14.04 31.66
CA VAL A 661 -1.35 -14.43 30.83
C VAL A 661 -1.42 -15.93 30.55
N THR A 662 -1.03 -16.33 29.34
CA THR A 662 -0.76 -17.73 29.02
C THR A 662 0.52 -17.87 28.20
N CYS A 663 1.30 -18.89 28.53
CA CYS A 663 2.41 -19.40 27.72
C CYS A 663 1.92 -20.72 27.08
N GLU A 664 1.69 -20.70 25.77
CA GLU A 664 1.03 -21.80 25.06
C GLU A 664 1.80 -22.20 23.79
N THR A 665 1.63 -23.46 23.38
CA THR A 665 2.04 -23.95 22.06
C THR A 665 0.79 -24.19 21.24
N ARG A 666 0.68 -23.53 20.08
CA ARG A 666 -0.49 -23.64 19.19
C ARG A 666 -0.11 -24.24 17.85
N PRO A 667 -0.99 -25.06 17.23
CA PRO A 667 -0.79 -25.48 15.85
C PRO A 667 -0.83 -24.27 14.91
N THR A 668 -0.08 -24.35 13.81
CA THR A 668 -0.02 -23.30 12.79
C THR A 668 -0.63 -23.76 11.48
N ASP A 669 -1.24 -22.83 10.74
CA ASP A 669 -1.73 -23.07 9.39
C ASP A 669 -1.30 -21.93 8.44
N TRP A 670 -0.01 -21.93 8.08
CA TRP A 670 0.59 -20.90 7.24
C TRP A 670 -0.06 -20.77 5.86
N VAL A 671 -0.50 -21.87 5.26
CA VAL A 671 -1.13 -21.89 3.93
C VAL A 671 -2.50 -21.21 3.99
N LYS A 672 -3.30 -21.48 5.02
CA LYS A 672 -4.58 -20.78 5.23
C LYS A 672 -4.41 -19.29 5.47
N ARG A 673 -3.29 -18.86 6.07
CA ARG A 673 -3.01 -17.43 6.29
C ARG A 673 -2.58 -16.70 5.01
N ASN A 674 -1.76 -17.35 4.18
CA ASN A 674 -1.30 -16.83 2.91
C ASN A 674 -0.90 -17.97 1.96
N LYS A 675 -1.53 -17.98 0.77
CA LYS A 675 -1.37 -19.04 -0.25
C LYS A 675 0.06 -19.19 -0.78
N VAL A 676 0.88 -18.14 -0.72
CA VAL A 676 2.29 -18.19 -1.14
C VAL A 676 3.08 -19.25 -0.35
N ASN A 677 2.65 -19.57 0.87
CA ASN A 677 3.29 -20.59 1.70
C ASN A 677 3.15 -22.02 1.14
N GLU A 678 2.24 -22.32 0.21
CA GLU A 678 2.09 -23.67 -0.37
C GLU A 678 3.36 -24.19 -1.05
N LYS A 679 4.16 -23.26 -1.59
CA LYS A 679 5.40 -23.57 -2.28
C LYS A 679 6.60 -23.62 -1.33
N LYS A 680 6.41 -23.34 -0.05
CA LYS A 680 7.50 -23.30 0.95
C LYS A 680 7.64 -24.65 1.65
N GLN A 681 8.88 -25.06 1.82
CA GLN A 681 9.25 -26.24 2.59
C GLN A 681 9.61 -25.83 4.04
N GLY A 682 9.49 -26.78 4.98
CA GLY A 682 9.92 -26.57 6.36
C GLY A 682 9.09 -25.55 7.13
N LEU A 683 7.80 -25.40 6.78
CA LEU A 683 6.87 -24.60 7.57
C LEU A 683 6.75 -25.22 8.98
N PRO A 684 6.93 -24.43 10.06
CA PRO A 684 6.67 -24.93 11.41
C PRO A 684 5.25 -25.46 11.49
N SER A 685 5.04 -26.55 12.23
CA SER A 685 3.72 -27.11 12.52
C SER A 685 3.07 -26.48 13.76
N GLU A 686 3.88 -25.84 14.60
CA GLU A 686 3.48 -25.23 15.86
C GLU A 686 4.23 -23.92 16.12
N ALA A 687 3.63 -23.07 16.95
CA ALA A 687 4.18 -21.79 17.39
C ALA A 687 4.04 -21.67 18.91
N ARG A 688 5.13 -21.25 19.57
CA ARG A 688 5.14 -20.92 21.00
C ARG A 688 4.76 -19.45 21.18
N ILE A 689 3.68 -19.21 21.92
CA ILE A 689 3.04 -17.90 22.04
C ILE A 689 2.94 -17.51 23.51
N LEU A 690 3.31 -16.26 23.79
CA LEU A 690 3.00 -15.56 25.03
C LEU A 690 1.83 -14.62 24.73
N ARG A 691 0.71 -14.78 25.43
CA ARG A 691 -0.48 -13.94 25.27
C ARG A 691 -0.90 -13.34 26.60
N LEU A 692 -1.18 -12.05 26.60
CA LEU A 692 -1.69 -11.30 27.75
C LEU A 692 -2.93 -10.51 27.36
N TRP A 693 -3.97 -10.49 28.21
CA TRP A 693 -5.18 -9.71 27.91
C TRP A 693 -5.91 -9.25 29.18
N ALA A 694 -6.62 -8.13 29.06
CA ALA A 694 -7.67 -7.73 29.98
C ALA A 694 -9.02 -8.33 29.51
N ASN A 695 -9.79 -8.88 30.43
CA ASN A 695 -11.11 -9.45 30.13
C ASN A 695 -12.22 -8.49 30.56
N HIS A 696 -13.12 -8.15 29.63
CA HIS A 696 -14.29 -7.32 29.88
C HIS A 696 -15.58 -8.16 29.99
N GLY A 697 -15.48 -9.47 29.74
CA GLY A 697 -16.59 -10.40 29.75
C GLY A 697 -17.58 -10.21 28.58
N GLN A 698 -18.74 -10.85 28.69
CA GLN A 698 -19.75 -10.90 27.63
C GLN A 698 -20.53 -9.59 27.48
N ARG A 699 -20.77 -8.85 28.56
CA ARG A 699 -21.72 -7.72 28.61
C ARG A 699 -21.11 -6.42 29.17
N PRO A 700 -19.90 -6.01 28.75
CA PRO A 700 -19.36 -4.75 29.23
C PRO A 700 -20.21 -3.58 28.73
N VAL A 701 -20.45 -2.63 29.63
CA VAL A 701 -21.10 -1.34 29.36
C VAL A 701 -20.27 -0.29 30.05
N ASP A 702 -19.74 0.65 29.27
CA ASP A 702 -18.85 1.71 29.73
C ASP A 702 -17.68 1.23 30.61
N ASP A 703 -17.18 0.02 30.35
CA ASP A 703 -16.06 -0.55 31.09
C ASP A 703 -14.73 0.12 30.70
N THR A 704 -13.72 -0.04 31.55
CA THR A 704 -12.39 0.57 31.39
C THR A 704 -11.30 -0.49 31.29
N TYR A 705 -10.12 -0.09 30.80
CA TYR A 705 -8.88 -0.80 31.05
C TYR A 705 -7.71 0.17 31.17
N GLY A 706 -6.64 -0.29 31.79
CA GLY A 706 -5.35 0.37 31.84
C GLY A 706 -4.23 -0.66 31.97
N TYR A 707 -3.17 -0.49 31.18
CA TYR A 707 -1.94 -1.28 31.30
C TYR A 707 -0.72 -0.47 30.90
N VAL A 708 0.45 -0.94 31.32
CA VAL A 708 1.77 -0.38 31.01
C VAL A 708 2.67 -1.46 30.42
N VAL A 709 3.44 -1.07 29.41
CA VAL A 709 4.52 -1.86 28.83
C VAL A 709 5.81 -1.09 29.00
N TYR A 710 6.81 -1.74 29.58
CA TYR A 710 8.15 -1.18 29.75
C TYR A 710 9.11 -1.78 28.72
N ALA A 711 9.72 -0.90 27.93
CA ALA A 711 10.61 -1.21 26.83
C ALA A 711 12.10 -1.01 27.15
N GLY A 712 12.43 -0.51 28.33
CA GLY A 712 13.82 -0.40 28.79
C GLY A 712 14.43 -1.78 29.09
N ARG A 713 15.75 -1.82 29.28
CA ARG A 713 16.50 -3.08 29.53
C ARG A 713 16.61 -3.45 31.01
N GLN A 714 16.34 -2.50 31.90
CA GLN A 714 16.48 -2.70 33.33
C GLN A 714 15.30 -3.51 33.91
N ILE A 715 15.37 -3.88 35.17
CA ILE A 715 14.20 -4.40 35.88
C ILE A 715 13.26 -3.21 36.14
N PRO A 716 11.96 -3.30 35.75
CA PRO A 716 11.03 -2.20 35.99
C PRO A 716 10.78 -2.01 37.49
N SER A 717 10.54 -0.76 37.89
CA SER A 717 10.18 -0.42 39.28
C SER A 717 8.74 -0.81 39.59
N ASP A 718 8.47 -1.13 40.86
CA ASP A 718 7.09 -1.27 41.37
C ASP A 718 6.38 0.08 41.45
N GLU A 719 7.12 1.17 41.68
CA GLU A 719 6.61 2.54 41.59
C GLU A 719 6.66 2.99 40.12
N LEU A 720 5.48 3.31 39.56
CA LEU A 720 5.38 3.77 38.18
C LEU A 720 5.85 5.24 38.10
N PRO A 721 6.61 5.62 37.05
CA PRO A 721 7.15 6.99 36.92
C PRO A 721 6.11 8.01 36.44
N PHE A 722 4.82 7.67 36.52
CA PHE A 722 3.70 8.50 36.11
C PHE A 722 2.47 8.22 36.99
N ARG A 723 1.50 9.13 36.89
CA ARG A 723 0.14 8.97 37.42
C ARG A 723 -0.87 9.15 36.29
N VAL A 724 -1.94 8.37 36.32
CA VAL A 724 -3.11 8.61 35.48
C VAL A 724 -3.94 9.72 36.11
N LEU A 725 -4.26 10.75 35.35
CA LEU A 725 -5.03 11.90 35.83
C LEU A 725 -6.53 11.71 35.59
N GLN A 726 -6.90 11.13 34.45
CA GLN A 726 -8.28 10.86 34.06
C GLN A 726 -8.30 9.73 33.03
N ASN A 727 -9.32 8.88 33.09
CA ASN A 727 -9.58 7.83 32.10
C ASN A 727 -11.09 7.66 31.89
N ASP A 728 -11.67 8.49 31.03
CA ASP A 728 -13.07 8.37 30.63
C ASP A 728 -13.27 8.67 29.13
N THR A 729 -14.52 8.78 28.70
CA THR A 729 -14.89 9.01 27.28
C THR A 729 -14.75 10.47 26.84
N LEU A 730 -14.40 11.38 27.75
CA LEU A 730 -14.21 12.80 27.50
C LEU A 730 -12.73 13.19 27.51
N VAL A 731 -11.97 12.66 28.47
CA VAL A 731 -10.53 12.90 28.60
C VAL A 731 -9.82 11.64 29.07
N GLN A 732 -8.70 11.34 28.42
CA GLN A 732 -7.71 10.39 28.94
C GLN A 732 -6.39 11.13 29.06
N ALA A 733 -5.76 11.10 30.24
CA ALA A 733 -4.57 11.88 30.50
C ALA A 733 -3.65 11.23 31.53
N VAL A 734 -2.34 11.41 31.34
CA VAL A 734 -1.30 10.99 32.26
C VAL A 734 -0.31 12.13 32.51
N CYS A 735 0.39 12.06 33.64
CA CYS A 735 1.42 13.00 34.01
C CYS A 735 2.63 12.27 34.58
N SER A 736 3.84 12.67 34.21
CA SER A 736 5.05 12.19 34.87
C SER A 736 5.02 12.53 36.36
N MET A 737 5.67 11.71 37.20
CA MET A 737 5.65 11.93 38.66
C MET A 737 6.23 13.28 39.06
N ASP A 738 7.22 13.79 38.33
CA ASP A 738 7.83 15.10 38.55
C ASP A 738 7.02 16.29 38.00
N GLY A 739 5.87 16.03 37.36
CA GLY A 739 4.99 17.06 36.81
C GLY A 739 5.48 17.72 35.52
N LYS A 740 6.64 17.29 34.98
CA LYS A 740 7.26 17.93 33.82
C LYS A 740 6.71 17.50 32.48
N VAL A 741 6.01 16.37 32.40
CA VAL A 741 5.39 15.87 31.18
C VAL A 741 3.92 15.60 31.45
N VAL A 742 3.05 16.25 30.67
CA VAL A 742 1.60 16.04 30.68
C VAL A 742 1.20 15.63 29.28
N GLU A 743 0.47 14.53 29.19
CA GLU A 743 -0.03 13.99 27.94
C GLU A 743 -1.54 13.76 28.07
N ALA A 744 -2.31 14.24 27.09
CA ALA A 744 -3.76 14.15 27.12
C ALA A 744 -4.38 13.96 25.73
N VAL A 745 -5.47 13.19 25.69
CA VAL A 745 -6.40 13.10 24.56
C VAL A 745 -7.72 13.70 25.01
N LEU A 746 -8.15 14.76 24.34
CA LEU A 746 -9.41 15.45 24.59
C LEU A 746 -10.43 15.08 23.52
N TYR A 747 -11.43 14.30 23.89
CA TYR A 747 -12.45 13.77 22.99
C TYR A 747 -13.58 14.79 22.72
N PRO A 748 -14.43 14.58 21.70
CA PRO A 748 -15.57 15.45 21.44
C PRO A 748 -16.47 15.60 22.67
N GLY A 749 -16.87 16.84 22.99
CA GLY A 749 -17.70 17.14 24.16
C GLY A 749 -16.97 17.22 25.50
N ASN A 750 -15.63 17.11 25.50
CA ASN A 750 -14.83 17.29 26.71
C ASN A 750 -15.05 18.66 27.37
N LYS A 751 -14.83 18.73 28.68
CA LYS A 751 -14.91 19.95 29.49
C LYS A 751 -13.53 20.39 30.01
N GLY A 752 -12.46 19.91 29.37
CA GLY A 752 -11.11 19.96 29.90
C GLY A 752 -10.85 18.97 31.05
N LEU A 753 -9.60 18.95 31.49
CA LEU A 753 -9.05 18.19 32.59
C LEU A 753 -8.89 19.10 33.81
N GLN A 754 -9.34 18.63 34.97
CA GLN A 754 -9.11 19.25 36.27
C GLN A 754 -8.51 18.21 37.21
N ALA A 755 -7.25 18.40 37.60
CA ALA A 755 -6.51 17.55 38.51
C ALA A 755 -5.76 18.41 39.54
N GLU A 756 -5.27 17.79 40.61
CA GLU A 756 -4.52 18.51 41.64
C GLU A 756 -3.31 19.24 41.04
N GLY A 757 -3.29 20.58 41.16
CA GLY A 757 -2.22 21.43 40.64
C GLY A 757 -2.16 21.55 39.10
N LEU A 758 -3.13 21.00 38.37
CA LEU A 758 -3.16 21.02 36.90
C LEU A 758 -4.58 21.20 36.36
N SER A 759 -4.78 22.21 35.52
CA SER A 759 -5.96 22.36 34.67
C SER A 759 -5.54 22.48 33.21
N LEU A 760 -6.24 21.78 32.32
CA LEU A 760 -5.97 21.78 30.89
C LEU A 760 -7.29 21.78 30.11
N SER A 761 -7.48 22.72 29.19
CA SER A 761 -8.58 22.65 28.23
C SER A 761 -8.13 23.03 26.83
N ALA A 762 -8.90 22.61 25.83
CA ALA A 762 -8.63 22.87 24.42
C ALA A 762 -9.89 23.36 23.70
N SER A 763 -9.72 24.26 22.74
CA SER A 763 -10.86 24.79 21.95
C SER A 763 -11.42 23.83 20.91
N ALA A 764 -10.77 22.68 20.68
CA ALA A 764 -11.19 21.65 19.75
C ALA A 764 -10.72 20.27 20.25
N PRO A 765 -11.32 19.16 19.81
CA PRO A 765 -10.85 17.82 20.14
C PRO A 765 -9.44 17.57 19.57
N CYS A 766 -8.52 17.09 20.41
CA CYS A 766 -7.10 17.02 20.05
C CYS A 766 -6.32 16.04 20.93
N ALA A 767 -5.13 15.67 20.46
CA ALA A 767 -4.07 15.13 21.33
C ALA A 767 -3.09 16.26 21.69
N VAL A 768 -2.59 16.25 22.93
CA VAL A 768 -1.72 17.29 23.48
C VAL A 768 -0.59 16.66 24.29
N LEU A 769 0.65 17.00 23.95
CA LEU A 769 1.85 16.74 24.75
C LEU A 769 2.40 18.09 25.24
N ILE A 770 2.57 18.23 26.55
CA ILE A 770 3.18 19.38 27.20
C ILE A 770 4.39 18.87 27.96
N ARG A 771 5.56 19.46 27.72
CA ARG A 771 6.76 19.14 28.49
C ARG A 771 7.55 20.37 28.89
N GLU A 772 8.13 20.33 30.08
CA GLU A 772 9.07 21.35 30.54
C GLU A 772 10.51 20.97 30.16
N GLU A 773 11.24 21.89 29.53
CA GLU A 773 12.66 21.72 29.18
C GLU A 773 13.40 23.06 29.30
N ALA A 774 14.51 23.06 30.03
CA ALA A 774 15.42 24.21 30.15
C ALA A 774 14.74 25.56 30.52
N GLY A 775 13.64 25.53 31.28
CA GLY A 775 12.88 26.74 31.66
C GLY A 775 11.82 27.18 30.64
N GLU A 776 11.61 26.42 29.57
CA GLU A 776 10.53 26.59 28.61
C GLU A 776 9.49 25.48 28.76
N ILE A 777 8.29 25.74 28.24
CA ILE A 777 7.24 24.76 28.02
C ILE A 777 7.15 24.50 26.52
N VAL A 778 7.35 23.24 26.12
CA VAL A 778 7.12 22.77 24.75
C VAL A 778 5.71 22.18 24.69
N VAL A 779 4.90 22.68 23.77
CA VAL A 779 3.51 22.24 23.57
C VAL A 779 3.38 21.69 22.15
N SER A 780 3.08 20.39 22.04
CA SER A 780 2.73 19.73 20.78
C SER A 780 1.23 19.43 20.77
N VAL A 781 0.53 19.84 19.72
CA VAL A 781 -0.93 19.68 19.58
C VAL A 781 -1.27 19.20 18.18
N THR A 782 -2.23 18.28 18.11
CA THR A 782 -2.76 17.76 16.84
C THR A 782 -4.29 17.77 16.87
N ASP A 783 -4.91 18.37 15.85
CA ASP A 783 -6.35 18.26 15.60
C ASP A 783 -6.75 16.81 15.26
N ALA A 784 -7.64 16.21 16.05
CA ALA A 784 -8.06 14.83 15.89
C ALA A 784 -9.01 14.58 14.72
N CYS A 785 -9.61 15.64 14.16
CA CYS A 785 -10.56 15.56 13.05
C CYS A 785 -9.93 15.90 11.70
N MET A 786 -8.68 16.40 11.68
CA MET A 786 -7.99 16.92 10.49
C MET A 786 -8.84 17.94 9.70
N ASN A 787 -9.49 18.86 10.42
CA ASN A 787 -10.38 19.87 9.85
C ASN A 787 -9.57 20.99 9.16
N ALA A 788 -9.57 21.01 7.83
CA ALA A 788 -8.86 22.02 7.02
C ALA A 788 -9.33 23.48 7.27
N ALA A 789 -10.51 23.69 7.85
CA ALA A 789 -10.99 25.01 8.23
C ALA A 789 -10.40 25.49 9.57
N LEU A 790 -9.92 24.59 10.43
CA LEU A 790 -9.37 24.92 11.74
C LEU A 790 -7.93 25.46 11.59
N LYS A 791 -7.76 26.77 11.82
CA LYS A 791 -6.45 27.44 11.67
C LYS A 791 -5.58 27.43 12.93
N GLY A 792 -6.16 27.11 14.08
CA GLY A 792 -5.44 27.05 15.35
C GLY A 792 -6.28 26.45 16.46
N ILE A 793 -5.60 25.90 17.46
CA ILE A 793 -6.19 25.40 18.70
C ILE A 793 -5.71 26.26 19.85
N ARG A 794 -6.64 26.72 20.70
CA ARG A 794 -6.32 27.38 21.96
C ARG A 794 -6.22 26.33 23.05
N ILE A 795 -5.07 26.25 23.69
CA ILE A 795 -4.83 25.46 24.90
C ILE A 795 -4.86 26.40 26.10
N VAL A 796 -5.61 26.06 27.14
CA VAL A 796 -5.57 26.77 28.42
C VAL A 796 -4.95 25.86 29.45
N LEU A 797 -3.72 26.15 29.86
CA LEU A 797 -2.94 25.40 30.84
C LEU A 797 -2.83 26.23 32.12
N ASN A 798 -3.38 25.77 33.23
CA ASN A 798 -3.35 26.48 34.52
C ASN A 798 -3.80 27.95 34.41
N GLY A 799 -4.86 28.19 33.63
CA GLY A 799 -5.42 29.52 33.35
C GLY A 799 -4.65 30.33 32.29
N ARG A 800 -3.46 29.91 31.87
CA ARG A 800 -2.71 30.55 30.78
C ARG A 800 -3.20 30.08 29.41
N GLU A 801 -3.61 31.02 28.58
CA GLU A 801 -3.94 30.76 27.18
C GLU A 801 -2.68 30.65 26.31
N ILE A 802 -2.61 29.60 25.50
CA ILE A 802 -1.55 29.30 24.55
C ILE A 802 -2.23 29.05 23.19
N LYS A 803 -1.90 29.87 22.19
CA LYS A 803 -2.44 29.75 20.83
C LYS A 803 -1.49 28.91 19.97
N VAL A 804 -1.97 27.77 19.47
CA VAL A 804 -1.20 26.87 18.63
C VAL A 804 -1.72 26.92 17.20
N PRO A 805 -0.99 27.50 16.23
CA PRO A 805 -1.39 27.48 14.82
C PRO A 805 -1.38 26.04 14.28
N MET A 806 -2.47 25.61 13.64
CA MET A 806 -2.56 24.28 13.06
C MET A 806 -1.96 24.25 11.65
N PRO A 807 -1.19 23.21 11.28
CA PRO A 807 -0.64 23.10 9.93
C PRO A 807 -1.76 22.97 8.89
N GLN A 808 -1.52 23.49 7.68
CA GLN A 808 -2.53 23.64 6.63
C GLN A 808 -2.10 22.95 5.33
N GLY A 809 -3.01 22.85 4.36
CA GLY A 809 -2.75 22.21 3.07
C GLY A 809 -2.38 20.73 3.27
N MET A 810 -1.35 20.26 2.57
CA MET A 810 -0.89 18.87 2.65
C MET A 810 -0.36 18.44 4.02
N LEU A 811 -0.05 19.40 4.91
CA LEU A 811 0.40 19.13 6.27
C LEU A 811 -0.73 19.11 7.30
N CYS A 812 -1.99 19.29 6.87
CA CYS A 812 -3.15 19.21 7.77
C CYS A 812 -3.14 17.87 8.52
N GLY A 813 -3.16 17.93 9.86
CA GLY A 813 -3.04 16.78 10.75
C GLY A 813 -1.62 16.47 11.25
N LYS A 814 -0.58 17.14 10.73
CA LYS A 814 0.75 17.13 11.34
C LYS A 814 0.70 17.78 12.73
N PRO A 815 1.47 17.29 13.73
CA PRO A 815 1.54 17.96 15.02
C PRO A 815 2.14 19.36 14.88
N ALA A 816 1.50 20.36 15.51
CA ALA A 816 2.07 21.68 15.68
C ALA A 816 2.84 21.72 17.00
N VAL A 817 4.12 22.12 16.94
CA VAL A 817 4.99 22.23 18.10
C VAL A 817 5.37 23.69 18.29
N ILE A 818 5.14 24.21 19.49
CA ILE A 818 5.56 25.56 19.87
C ILE A 818 6.30 25.54 21.22
N ARG A 819 7.13 26.55 21.44
CA ARG A 819 7.85 26.79 22.70
C ARG A 819 7.34 28.08 23.31
N VAL A 820 7.08 28.08 24.61
CA VAL A 820 6.68 29.27 25.36
C VAL A 820 7.45 29.33 26.67
N ASP A 821 7.83 30.53 27.11
CA ASP A 821 8.53 30.70 28.40
C ASP A 821 7.69 30.13 29.53
N ARG A 822 8.33 29.43 30.48
CA ARG A 822 7.65 29.03 31.72
C ARG A 822 7.27 30.30 32.48
N MET A 823 6.04 30.39 33.00
CA MET A 823 5.71 31.52 33.86
C MET A 823 6.60 31.45 35.09
N THR A 824 7.39 32.50 35.33
CA THR A 824 7.85 32.80 36.67
C THR A 824 6.63 33.30 37.42
N ASN A 825 6.18 32.55 38.44
CA ASN A 825 5.25 33.12 39.41
C ASN A 825 5.92 34.37 40.00
N GLN A 826 5.39 35.55 39.69
CA GLN A 826 5.54 36.71 40.55
C GLN A 826 4.49 36.63 41.65
#